data_AF-A0A4R2I6X8-F1
#
_entry.id   AF-A0A4R2I6X8-F1
#
_cell.length_a   1.000
_cell.length_b   1.000
_cell.length_c   1.000
_cell.angle_alpha   90.00
_cell.angle_beta   90.00
_cell.angle_gamma   90.00
#
_symmetry.space_group_name_H-M   'P 1'
#
loop_
_entity.id
_entity.type
_entity.pdbx_description
1 polymer ?
#
loop_
_entity_poly.entity_id
_entity_poly.type
_entity_poly.pdbx_seq_one_letter_code
_entity_poly.pdbx_strand_id
1 'polypeptide(L)'
;MKPIRPARERTGHVSERVPRRARWLVMGLLAAIAAPAWADVYTINSSGDTDQDPSITDHCAAIGDTSHCTLRAAIKFGNGRSGSHVINIGVPAITIVNGSLTQMRAPFTVNGNHATINGNGHGCFDLIDSGTAALGHADGASGSKLFNLVIGNCSGAGISANGHDYVFTGNFIGVNAAGVLAMPNSGHGISVSASHVYPDTSSNFLLNLYQNFPVQPVDPSGIQAFSSNLATALASLHPVLISNNVISGNAQNGIEIFSENLAAVTVSGNMIGTDASGNVAIPNGGDGVHLVGSTFGNLIGPDNVISGNGANGIRVDAGSVFLPNFIMGNRIGLSSGLQGVHIGNTLNGIVANTKPDTDPTSFNPSMTSLVIGPGNVVSDNKGANNNGFPDTLGNDSAGILITGSSNGVKVLHNTIGLAEFPAGTPLNSSAYGNAGDGIIVTSTGNEITNNVIAANARHGIVVKGSSTASTRIAGNSIGVSPAFAGNMTLGNGVDGIHINAASATTIGGATASEANTIAANKRNGIKLRNGGGDQNGWANLFRRNRVFGNAKAFAGIDIDLEHPENAADGPHSEIPANYANRDQAPPQICAGNEVSGVCAGSSPPTSDGSLSLQWTISTHGVANFRMEFFVIDALTTTGATSMTLLGEQLVTTTVAGTPANSAACSGGRCTATFGSVAPGRRIVMTATDITPLTDTPAGGGGWQAMLKCFAGNNGIILAACTANNTSEYSNAVGVVGNDRVFKSGFEAP
;
A
#
# COMPACT_ATOMS: atom_id res chain seq x y z
N MET A 1 -28.15 28.00 50.74
CA MET A 1 -29.60 27.79 50.87
C MET A 1 -30.07 26.96 49.68
N LYS A 2 -30.69 25.80 49.95
CA LYS A 2 -31.22 24.84 48.96
C LYS A 2 -32.40 25.41 48.16
N PRO A 3 -32.68 24.86 46.96
CA PRO A 3 -34.04 24.70 46.50
C PRO A 3 -34.42 23.23 46.27
N ILE A 4 -35.74 23.04 46.29
CA ILE A 4 -36.53 21.82 46.50
C ILE A 4 -36.78 21.06 45.18
N ARG A 5 -36.85 19.72 45.24
CA ARG A 5 -37.50 18.84 44.24
C ARG A 5 -38.44 17.85 44.95
N PRO A 6 -39.61 17.55 44.36
CA PRO A 6 -40.21 16.20 44.34
C PRO A 6 -40.55 15.80 42.89
N ALA A 7 -40.82 14.54 42.46
CA ALA A 7 -41.37 13.30 43.04
C ALA A 7 -40.80 12.08 42.22
N ARG A 8 -40.48 10.89 42.79
CA ARG A 8 -41.33 9.67 43.05
C ARG A 8 -41.99 9.09 41.79
N GLU A 9 -42.09 7.79 41.48
CA GLU A 9 -41.99 6.47 42.17
C GLU A 9 -42.20 5.39 41.03
N ARG A 10 -41.60 4.19 40.98
CA ARG A 10 -42.11 2.92 41.56
C ARG A 10 -41.25 1.73 41.09
N THR A 11 -40.87 0.86 42.04
CA THR A 11 -40.48 -0.54 41.83
C THR A 11 -41.41 -1.42 42.66
N GLY A 12 -41.84 -2.56 42.12
CA GLY A 12 -42.70 -3.54 42.79
C GLY A 12 -42.05 -4.92 42.84
N HIS A 13 -41.95 -5.45 44.06
CA HIS A 13 -41.56 -6.81 44.44
C HIS A 13 -42.75 -7.45 45.18
N VAL A 14 -43.02 -8.75 45.00
CA VAL A 14 -43.71 -9.71 45.91
C VAL A 14 -43.48 -11.13 45.31
N SER A 15 -43.24 -12.27 45.98
CA SER A 15 -42.93 -12.68 47.37
C SER A 15 -42.93 -14.24 47.47
N GLU A 16 -41.99 -14.82 48.24
CA GLU A 16 -42.12 -16.00 49.16
C GLU A 16 -42.44 -17.43 48.64
N ARG A 17 -42.09 -18.58 49.25
CA ARG A 17 -41.39 -19.00 50.50
C ARG A 17 -41.02 -20.51 50.41
N VAL A 18 -40.06 -20.94 51.24
CA VAL A 18 -39.50 -22.31 51.42
C VAL A 18 -40.36 -23.19 52.37
N PRO A 19 -40.25 -24.53 52.38
CA PRO A 19 -39.68 -25.19 53.58
C PRO A 19 -38.79 -26.43 53.34
N ARG A 20 -38.18 -26.89 54.44
CA ARG A 20 -36.95 -27.70 54.62
C ARG A 20 -37.16 -29.23 54.77
N ARG A 21 -36.08 -29.96 54.43
CA ARG A 21 -35.44 -31.15 55.08
C ARG A 21 -35.73 -32.60 54.60
N ALA A 22 -34.63 -33.23 54.15
CA ALA A 22 -33.99 -34.44 54.68
C ALA A 22 -34.00 -35.77 53.86
N ARG A 23 -32.76 -36.25 53.67
CA ARG A 23 -32.24 -37.64 53.54
C ARG A 23 -32.01 -38.25 52.14
N TRP A 24 -30.70 -38.37 51.86
CA TRP A 24 -29.98 -39.53 51.29
C TRP A 24 -30.68 -40.38 50.22
N LEU A 25 -30.19 -40.29 48.99
CA LEU A 25 -29.75 -41.46 48.23
C LEU A 25 -28.74 -41.05 47.16
N VAL A 26 -27.53 -41.61 47.25
CA VAL A 26 -26.49 -41.58 46.23
C VAL A 26 -26.72 -42.78 45.32
N MET A 27 -27.05 -42.53 44.05
CA MET A 27 -26.78 -43.36 42.86
C MET A 27 -26.95 -42.38 41.69
N GLY A 28 -25.90 -41.97 40.97
CA GLY A 28 -25.07 -42.85 40.16
C GLY A 28 -25.40 -42.58 38.69
N LEU A 29 -25.06 -41.38 38.20
CA LEU A 29 -24.89 -41.15 36.76
C LEU A 29 -23.48 -40.58 36.59
N LEU A 30 -22.50 -41.47 36.46
CA LEU A 30 -21.24 -41.12 35.82
C LEU A 30 -21.59 -40.70 34.39
N ALA A 31 -21.63 -39.38 34.15
CA ALA A 31 -21.32 -38.89 32.82
C ALA A 31 -19.86 -39.27 32.58
N ALA A 32 -19.63 -40.25 31.70
CA ALA A 32 -18.34 -40.46 31.09
C ALA A 32 -18.02 -39.18 30.31
N ILE A 33 -17.33 -38.24 30.98
CA ILE A 33 -16.54 -37.23 30.31
C ILE A 33 -15.52 -38.06 29.54
N ALA A 34 -15.66 -38.13 28.21
CA ALA A 34 -14.62 -38.68 27.38
C ALA A 34 -13.34 -37.88 27.69
N ALA A 35 -12.38 -38.52 28.35
CA ALA A 35 -11.05 -37.96 28.49
C ALA A 35 -10.55 -37.63 27.07
N PRO A 36 -9.89 -36.48 26.84
CA PRO A 36 -9.34 -36.17 25.53
C PRO A 36 -8.45 -37.33 25.08
N ALA A 37 -8.56 -37.70 23.80
CA ALA A 37 -7.66 -38.65 23.17
C ALA A 37 -6.21 -38.25 23.50
N TRP A 38 -5.41 -39.22 23.94
CA TRP A 38 -4.18 -39.01 24.69
C TRP A 38 -3.21 -38.06 23.95
N ALA A 39 -3.06 -36.84 24.46
CA ALA A 39 -1.98 -35.96 24.07
C ALA A 39 -0.76 -36.32 24.93
N ASP A 40 0.25 -36.96 24.34
CA ASP A 40 1.48 -37.27 25.06
C ASP A 40 2.25 -35.96 25.30
N VAL A 41 2.82 -35.85 26.50
CA VAL A 41 3.64 -34.71 26.91
C VAL A 41 5.08 -35.18 27.08
N TYR A 42 5.98 -34.65 26.25
CA TYR A 42 7.40 -34.96 26.28
C TYR A 42 8.17 -33.83 26.96
N THR A 43 8.97 -34.17 27.96
CA THR A 43 9.90 -33.22 28.60
C THR A 43 11.31 -33.50 28.11
N ILE A 44 11.89 -32.56 27.37
CA ILE A 44 13.27 -32.69 26.87
C ILE A 44 14.22 -32.35 28.01
N ASN A 45 14.83 -33.37 28.62
CA ASN A 45 15.74 -33.25 29.74
C ASN A 45 17.21 -33.55 29.37
N SER A 46 17.50 -33.77 28.08
CA SER A 46 18.85 -33.93 27.56
C SER A 46 19.12 -32.96 26.41
N SER A 47 20.31 -32.36 26.41
CA SER A 47 20.83 -31.54 25.31
C SER A 47 21.40 -32.36 24.16
N GLY A 48 21.40 -33.70 24.28
CA GLY A 48 21.81 -34.60 23.22
C GLY A 48 20.85 -34.59 22.03
N ASP A 49 21.32 -35.14 20.91
CA ASP A 49 20.58 -35.24 19.63
C ASP A 49 20.46 -36.70 19.17
N THR A 50 20.39 -37.65 20.10
CA THR A 50 20.25 -39.07 19.79
C THR A 50 18.82 -39.41 19.39
N ASP A 51 18.68 -40.49 18.62
CA ASP A 51 17.40 -41.00 18.16
C ASP A 51 16.56 -41.62 19.29
N GLN A 52 15.26 -41.82 19.02
CA GLN A 52 14.36 -42.60 19.88
C GLN A 52 14.85 -44.05 19.98
N ASP A 53 14.92 -44.59 21.20
CA ASP A 53 15.19 -46.00 21.44
C ASP A 53 14.02 -46.86 20.93
N PRO A 54 14.22 -47.70 19.90
CA PRO A 54 13.15 -48.50 19.31
C PRO A 54 12.66 -49.63 20.22
N SER A 55 13.41 -49.97 21.28
CA SER A 55 13.00 -50.97 22.27
C SER A 55 12.03 -50.42 23.31
N ILE A 56 11.90 -49.10 23.42
CA ILE A 56 11.01 -48.41 24.35
C ILE A 56 9.82 -47.83 23.57
N THR A 57 8.61 -48.30 23.90
CA THR A 57 7.38 -48.00 23.16
C THR A 57 6.33 -47.22 23.95
N ASP A 58 6.54 -47.05 25.26
CA ASP A 58 5.57 -46.45 26.18
C ASP A 58 5.93 -45.01 26.60
N HIS A 59 7.18 -44.57 26.45
CA HIS A 59 7.62 -43.19 26.69
C HIS A 59 8.79 -42.76 25.78
N CYS A 60 9.04 -41.44 25.72
CA CYS A 60 10.20 -40.90 25.01
C CYS A 60 11.51 -41.29 25.72
N ALA A 61 12.43 -41.87 24.98
CA ALA A 61 13.71 -42.36 25.50
C ALA A 61 14.79 -42.31 24.42
N ALA A 62 15.99 -41.85 24.77
CA ALA A 62 17.12 -41.76 23.86
C ALA A 62 17.88 -43.09 23.71
N ILE A 63 18.35 -43.41 22.50
CA ILE A 63 19.25 -44.55 22.26
C ILE A 63 20.49 -44.41 23.16
N GLY A 64 20.74 -45.44 23.98
CA GLY A 64 21.89 -45.50 24.89
C GLY A 64 21.71 -44.73 26.21
N ASP A 65 20.60 -44.01 26.38
CA ASP A 65 20.24 -43.34 27.62
C ASP A 65 18.71 -43.27 27.78
N THR A 66 18.13 -44.40 28.17
CA THR A 66 16.68 -44.56 28.27
C THR A 66 16.04 -43.75 29.41
N SER A 67 16.84 -43.08 30.24
CA SER A 67 16.35 -42.20 31.32
C SER A 67 16.11 -40.76 30.86
N HIS A 68 16.57 -40.41 29.65
CA HIS A 68 16.42 -39.07 29.10
C HIS A 68 15.72 -39.07 27.75
N CYS A 69 15.05 -37.97 27.47
CA CYS A 69 14.36 -37.69 26.21
C CYS A 69 15.09 -36.52 25.52
N THR A 70 15.54 -36.75 24.29
CA THR A 70 16.06 -35.71 23.39
C THR A 70 14.94 -35.16 22.51
N LEU A 71 15.14 -33.98 21.91
CA LEU A 71 14.16 -33.41 20.97
C LEU A 71 13.92 -34.34 19.77
N ARG A 72 14.99 -34.92 19.21
CA ARG A 72 14.91 -35.88 18.12
C ARG A 72 14.10 -37.13 18.50
N ALA A 73 14.36 -37.68 19.69
CA ALA A 73 13.61 -38.82 20.20
C ALA A 73 12.12 -38.49 20.36
N ALA A 74 11.79 -37.33 20.94
CA ALA A 74 10.41 -36.90 21.12
C ALA A 74 9.63 -36.76 19.80
N ILE A 75 10.23 -36.15 18.78
CA ILE A 75 9.60 -36.02 17.46
C ILE A 75 9.41 -37.40 16.82
N LYS A 76 10.45 -38.26 16.85
CA LYS A 76 10.36 -39.63 16.30
C LYS A 76 9.28 -40.46 16.99
N PHE A 77 9.22 -40.39 18.32
CA PHE A 77 8.23 -41.12 19.12
C PHE A 77 6.81 -40.61 18.86
N GLY A 78 6.61 -39.29 18.88
CA GLY A 78 5.30 -38.68 18.61
C GLY A 78 4.77 -38.96 17.20
N ASN A 79 5.65 -38.98 16.19
CA ASN A 79 5.28 -39.35 14.82
C ASN A 79 4.73 -40.79 14.68
N GLY A 80 5.02 -41.65 15.65
CA GLY A 80 4.54 -43.03 15.72
C GLY A 80 3.27 -43.20 16.56
N ARG A 81 2.66 -42.11 17.06
CA ARG A 81 1.53 -42.15 17.99
C ARG A 81 0.38 -41.27 17.52
N SER A 82 -0.82 -41.74 17.80
CA SER A 82 -2.05 -41.00 17.47
C SER A 82 -2.23 -39.77 18.35
N GLY A 83 -2.90 -38.74 17.82
CA GLY A 83 -3.23 -37.53 18.55
C GLY A 83 -2.20 -36.40 18.39
N SER A 84 -2.48 -35.27 19.04
CA SER A 84 -1.60 -34.10 19.06
C SER A 84 -0.72 -34.13 20.30
N HIS A 85 0.56 -33.81 20.15
CA HIS A 85 1.56 -33.98 21.20
C HIS A 85 2.07 -32.64 21.73
N VAL A 86 2.62 -32.64 22.94
CA VAL A 86 3.28 -31.46 23.54
C VAL A 86 4.74 -31.77 23.80
N ILE A 87 5.64 -30.88 23.37
CA ILE A 87 7.07 -30.92 23.70
C ILE A 87 7.40 -29.71 24.57
N ASN A 88 7.88 -29.95 25.78
CA ASN A 88 8.42 -28.93 26.66
C ASN A 88 9.94 -29.07 26.73
N ILE A 89 10.67 -28.05 26.26
CA ILE A 89 12.13 -28.07 26.32
C ILE A 89 12.59 -27.64 27.72
N GLY A 90 13.24 -28.56 28.44
CA GLY A 90 13.74 -28.35 29.81
C GLY A 90 15.25 -28.07 29.89
N VAL A 91 15.93 -28.01 28.73
CA VAL A 91 17.37 -27.74 28.62
C VAL A 91 17.60 -26.38 27.93
N PRO A 92 18.67 -25.65 28.26
CA PRO A 92 18.89 -24.30 27.73
C PRO A 92 19.29 -24.29 26.24
N ALA A 93 19.90 -25.38 25.75
CA ALA A 93 20.33 -25.48 24.37
C ALA A 93 20.40 -26.94 23.91
N ILE A 94 20.18 -27.14 22.61
CA ILE A 94 20.29 -28.40 21.89
C ILE A 94 21.10 -28.10 20.62
N THR A 95 22.12 -28.91 20.36
CA THR A 95 22.91 -28.82 19.12
C THR A 95 22.66 -30.05 18.29
N ILE A 96 22.22 -29.83 17.05
CA ILE A 96 21.92 -30.90 16.10
C ILE A 96 23.25 -31.43 15.54
N VAL A 97 23.50 -32.73 15.68
CA VAL A 97 24.78 -33.36 15.27
C VAL A 97 24.59 -34.69 14.53
N ASN A 98 23.39 -35.29 14.58
CA ASN A 98 23.09 -36.57 13.94
C ASN A 98 22.28 -36.38 12.65
N GLY A 99 22.73 -35.46 11.78
CA GLY A 99 22.01 -35.04 10.58
C GLY A 99 20.82 -34.13 10.89
N SER A 100 20.03 -33.75 9.88
CA SER A 100 18.83 -32.92 10.07
C SER A 100 17.87 -33.55 11.08
N LEU A 101 17.17 -32.73 11.87
CA LEU A 101 16.10 -33.23 12.73
C LEU A 101 15.07 -33.99 11.90
N THR A 102 14.43 -34.96 12.54
CA THR A 102 13.39 -35.75 11.88
C THR A 102 12.19 -34.87 11.58
N GLN A 103 11.61 -35.04 10.38
CA GLN A 103 10.41 -34.33 9.97
C GLN A 103 9.26 -34.58 10.95
N MET A 104 8.49 -33.54 11.24
CA MET A 104 7.28 -33.61 12.03
C MET A 104 6.15 -34.05 11.10
N ARG A 105 5.52 -35.18 11.43
CA ARG A 105 4.47 -35.85 10.65
C ARG A 105 3.17 -36.06 11.43
N ALA A 106 3.10 -35.46 12.61
CA ALA A 106 1.96 -35.41 13.50
C ALA A 106 1.87 -33.99 14.09
N PRO A 107 0.72 -33.57 14.64
CA PRO A 107 0.59 -32.25 15.24
C PRO A 107 1.38 -32.15 16.55
N PHE A 108 2.23 -31.14 16.69
CA PHE A 108 2.99 -30.87 17.91
C PHE A 108 2.80 -29.43 18.40
N THR A 109 2.66 -29.28 19.71
CA THR A 109 2.81 -28.01 20.42
C THR A 109 4.18 -28.00 21.10
N VAL A 110 5.15 -27.29 20.53
CA VAL A 110 6.52 -27.18 21.04
C VAL A 110 6.67 -25.86 21.81
N ASN A 111 6.81 -25.97 23.13
CA ASN A 111 7.22 -24.87 23.99
C ASN A 111 8.74 -24.91 24.16
N GLY A 112 9.41 -23.96 23.52
CA GLY A 112 10.86 -23.86 23.56
C GLY A 112 11.43 -23.37 24.88
N ASN A 113 10.64 -22.71 25.75
CA ASN A 113 11.14 -22.04 26.97
C ASN A 113 12.40 -21.18 26.73
N HIS A 114 12.49 -20.58 25.54
CA HIS A 114 13.59 -19.79 25.04
C HIS A 114 14.93 -20.55 24.91
N ALA A 115 14.86 -21.88 24.75
CA ALA A 115 16.01 -22.73 24.49
C ALA A 115 16.56 -22.52 23.07
N THR A 116 17.88 -22.64 22.96
CA THR A 116 18.58 -22.54 21.66
C THR A 116 18.61 -23.87 20.93
N ILE A 117 18.05 -23.92 19.73
CA ILE A 117 18.19 -24.99 18.75
C ILE A 117 19.25 -24.55 17.75
N ASN A 118 20.46 -25.06 17.94
CA ASN A 118 21.59 -24.81 17.05
C ASN A 118 21.65 -25.89 15.98
N GLY A 119 21.37 -25.50 14.73
CA GLY A 119 21.39 -26.38 13.57
C GLY A 119 22.76 -26.99 13.27
N ASN A 120 23.85 -26.32 13.62
CA ASN A 120 25.22 -26.75 13.34
C ASN A 120 25.42 -27.21 11.88
N GLY A 121 24.79 -26.50 10.93
CA GLY A 121 24.84 -26.86 9.51
C GLY A 121 23.93 -28.04 9.11
N HIS A 122 22.92 -28.36 9.91
CA HIS A 122 21.86 -29.32 9.59
C HIS A 122 20.47 -28.68 9.58
N GLY A 123 19.47 -29.39 9.05
CA GLY A 123 18.08 -28.94 9.07
C GLY A 123 17.51 -28.92 10.49
N CYS A 124 16.80 -27.84 10.81
CA CYS A 124 16.13 -27.62 12.08
C CYS A 124 14.68 -28.13 12.02
N PHE A 125 13.67 -27.29 12.18
CA PHE A 125 12.27 -27.75 12.15
C PHE A 125 11.78 -27.91 10.70
N ASP A 126 11.25 -29.09 10.39
CA ASP A 126 10.63 -29.40 9.09
C ASP A 126 9.26 -30.07 9.33
N LEU A 127 8.19 -29.39 8.95
CA LEU A 127 6.80 -29.79 9.14
C LEU A 127 6.21 -30.12 7.77
N ILE A 128 5.52 -31.26 7.65
CA ILE A 128 4.90 -31.68 6.39
C ILE A 128 3.42 -31.99 6.56
N ASP A 129 2.64 -31.75 5.52
CA ASP A 129 1.18 -31.99 5.46
C ASP A 129 0.82 -33.45 5.13
N SER A 130 1.78 -34.37 5.26
CA SER A 130 1.58 -35.79 5.03
C SER A 130 2.04 -36.63 6.23
N GLY A 131 1.09 -37.36 6.82
CA GLY A 131 1.34 -38.18 7.99
C GLY A 131 0.85 -39.61 7.83
N THR A 132 0.57 -40.26 8.96
CA THR A 132 0.10 -41.65 9.00
C THR A 132 -1.40 -41.61 9.25
N ALA A 133 -2.21 -41.80 8.19
CA ALA A 133 -3.67 -41.76 8.29
C ALA A 133 -4.24 -42.75 9.33
N ALA A 134 -3.62 -43.94 9.46
CA ALA A 134 -4.00 -44.95 10.46
C ALA A 134 -3.85 -44.48 11.92
N LEU A 135 -3.04 -43.44 12.16
CA LEU A 135 -2.81 -42.82 13.46
C LEU A 135 -3.62 -41.52 13.63
N GLY A 136 -4.50 -41.17 12.69
CA GLY A 136 -5.38 -39.99 12.80
C GLY A 136 -4.71 -38.65 12.46
N HIS A 137 -3.55 -38.67 11.79
CA HIS A 137 -2.86 -37.47 11.31
C HIS A 137 -2.56 -37.61 9.81
N ALA A 138 -3.60 -37.78 9.00
CA ALA A 138 -3.47 -37.86 7.53
C ALA A 138 -2.80 -36.59 6.97
N ASP A 139 -3.20 -35.43 7.49
CA ASP A 139 -2.69 -34.10 7.14
C ASP A 139 -1.36 -33.74 7.85
N GLY A 140 -0.63 -34.76 8.28
CA GLY A 140 0.72 -34.63 8.84
C GLY A 140 0.78 -33.76 10.09
N ALA A 141 1.60 -32.71 10.00
CA ALA A 141 1.88 -31.78 11.08
C ALA A 141 0.84 -30.66 11.25
N SER A 142 -0.18 -30.57 10.39
CA SER A 142 -1.21 -29.53 10.45
C SER A 142 -1.76 -29.35 11.88
N GLY A 143 -1.88 -28.11 12.34
CA GLY A 143 -2.23 -27.77 13.72
C GLY A 143 -1.03 -27.57 14.66
N SER A 144 0.20 -27.73 14.16
CA SER A 144 1.41 -27.59 14.97
C SER A 144 1.68 -26.14 15.39
N LYS A 145 2.24 -25.99 16.60
CA LYS A 145 2.59 -24.72 17.21
C LYS A 145 4.03 -24.75 17.66
N LEU A 146 4.85 -23.80 17.21
CA LEU A 146 6.24 -23.62 17.64
C LEU A 146 6.37 -22.25 18.29
N PHE A 147 6.71 -22.21 19.59
CA PHE A 147 6.81 -20.93 20.29
C PHE A 147 7.93 -20.88 21.33
N ASN A 148 8.42 -19.66 21.55
CA ASN A 148 9.52 -19.35 22.47
C ASN A 148 10.78 -20.16 22.17
N LEU A 149 11.18 -20.31 20.90
CA LEU A 149 12.43 -20.98 20.50
C LEU A 149 13.46 -19.95 20.04
N VAL A 150 14.74 -20.25 20.26
CA VAL A 150 15.86 -19.57 19.59
C VAL A 150 16.42 -20.54 18.55
N ILE A 151 16.36 -20.22 17.26
CA ILE A 151 16.69 -21.14 16.16
C ILE A 151 17.74 -20.48 15.26
N GLY A 152 18.87 -21.15 15.05
CA GLY A 152 19.93 -20.60 14.19
C GLY A 152 20.95 -21.62 13.73
N ASN A 153 21.80 -21.20 12.80
CA ASN A 153 22.83 -22.04 12.15
C ASN A 153 22.27 -23.28 11.42
N CYS A 154 21.05 -23.20 10.91
CA CYS A 154 20.42 -24.28 10.14
C CYS A 154 20.91 -24.28 8.68
N SER A 155 20.99 -25.46 8.04
CA SER A 155 21.40 -25.62 6.63
C SER A 155 20.35 -25.21 5.59
N GLY A 156 19.26 -24.60 6.01
CA GLY A 156 18.12 -24.21 5.18
C GLY A 156 17.30 -23.17 5.94
N ALA A 157 15.97 -23.28 5.89
CA ALA A 157 15.13 -22.45 6.74
C ALA A 157 15.29 -22.81 8.23
N GLY A 158 15.11 -21.84 9.14
CA GLY A 158 14.99 -22.14 10.56
C GLY A 158 13.75 -22.99 10.85
N ILE A 159 12.63 -22.64 10.21
CA ILE A 159 11.39 -23.41 10.18
C ILE A 159 10.96 -23.58 8.71
N SER A 160 10.89 -24.81 8.25
CA SER A 160 10.27 -25.20 6.97
C SER A 160 8.92 -25.83 7.30
N ALA A 161 7.84 -25.32 6.71
CA ALA A 161 6.50 -25.85 6.95
C ALA A 161 5.69 -25.95 5.67
N ASN A 162 5.24 -27.16 5.37
CA ASN A 162 4.32 -27.47 4.30
C ASN A 162 2.98 -27.89 4.91
N GLY A 163 1.89 -27.18 4.59
CA GLY A 163 0.55 -27.40 5.11
C GLY A 163 -0.09 -26.14 5.68
N HIS A 164 -1.11 -26.35 6.52
CA HIS A 164 -1.98 -25.31 7.07
C HIS A 164 -2.10 -25.42 8.60
N ASP A 165 -2.81 -24.48 9.21
CA ASP A 165 -3.09 -24.44 10.66
C ASP A 165 -1.83 -24.40 11.54
N TYR A 166 -0.77 -23.72 11.08
CA TYR A 166 0.47 -23.56 11.84
C TYR A 166 0.48 -22.28 12.67
N VAL A 167 1.09 -22.33 13.85
CA VAL A 167 1.34 -21.14 14.69
C VAL A 167 2.82 -21.03 15.05
N PHE A 168 3.48 -19.97 14.60
CA PHE A 168 4.86 -19.65 14.94
C PHE A 168 4.90 -18.32 15.70
N THR A 169 5.17 -18.37 17.00
CA THR A 169 5.12 -17.15 17.83
C THR A 169 6.20 -17.02 18.89
N GLY A 170 6.68 -15.80 19.12
CA GLY A 170 7.68 -15.54 20.18
C GLY A 170 9.06 -16.15 19.90
N ASN A 171 9.35 -16.54 18.65
CA ASN A 171 10.60 -17.18 18.29
C ASN A 171 11.66 -16.16 17.86
N PHE A 172 12.92 -16.51 18.09
CA PHE A 172 14.12 -15.78 17.68
C PHE A 172 14.81 -16.62 16.63
N ILE A 173 14.72 -16.22 15.36
CA ILE A 173 15.12 -17.04 14.22
C ILE A 173 16.20 -16.32 13.41
N GLY A 174 17.36 -16.96 13.32
CA GLY A 174 18.56 -16.41 12.70
C GLY A 174 19.32 -15.43 13.61
N VAL A 175 18.93 -15.33 14.89
CA VAL A 175 19.58 -14.51 15.92
C VAL A 175 19.73 -15.30 17.22
N ASN A 176 20.62 -14.83 18.09
CA ASN A 176 20.82 -15.38 19.42
C ASN A 176 19.63 -15.10 20.35
N ALA A 177 19.66 -15.68 21.55
CA ALA A 177 18.61 -15.51 22.56
C ALA A 177 18.36 -14.04 22.95
N ALA A 178 19.39 -13.20 22.93
CA ALA A 178 19.19 -11.76 23.19
C ALA A 178 18.56 -11.01 22.00
N GLY A 179 18.53 -11.62 20.81
CA GLY A 179 18.06 -11.03 19.57
C GLY A 179 18.93 -9.89 19.05
N VAL A 180 20.21 -9.86 19.43
CA VAL A 180 21.13 -8.77 19.08
C VAL A 180 22.34 -9.21 18.24
N LEU A 181 22.56 -10.53 18.10
CA LEU A 181 23.63 -11.08 17.29
C LEU A 181 23.07 -12.14 16.34
N ALA A 182 23.56 -12.16 15.11
CA ALA A 182 23.15 -13.14 14.11
C ALA A 182 23.62 -14.56 14.47
N MET A 183 22.76 -15.54 14.21
CA MET A 183 23.02 -16.98 14.17
C MET A 183 22.48 -17.51 12.81
N PRO A 184 23.17 -17.20 11.70
CA PRO A 184 22.55 -17.23 10.38
C PRO A 184 22.06 -18.62 9.98
N ASN A 185 20.82 -18.70 9.51
CA ASN A 185 20.35 -19.83 8.73
C ASN A 185 20.78 -19.64 7.27
N SER A 186 21.20 -20.70 6.58
CA SER A 186 21.65 -20.57 5.18
C SER A 186 20.50 -20.40 4.18
N GLY A 187 19.25 -20.54 4.61
CA GLY A 187 18.04 -20.24 3.85
C GLY A 187 17.23 -19.09 4.46
N HIS A 188 15.90 -19.25 4.49
CA HIS A 188 14.96 -18.30 5.09
C HIS A 188 14.94 -18.38 6.62
N GLY A 189 14.33 -17.39 7.27
CA GLY A 189 13.95 -17.57 8.68
C GLY A 189 12.83 -18.61 8.79
N ILE A 190 11.70 -18.30 8.16
CA ILE A 190 10.53 -19.18 8.04
C ILE A 190 10.18 -19.32 6.56
N SER A 191 9.93 -20.55 6.10
CA SER A 191 9.37 -20.81 4.77
C SER A 191 8.09 -21.62 4.93
N VAL A 192 6.99 -21.11 4.36
CA VAL A 192 5.67 -21.75 4.40
C VAL A 192 5.17 -22.05 2.99
N SER A 193 4.65 -23.26 2.81
CA SER A 193 4.01 -23.75 1.59
C SER A 193 2.84 -24.66 1.93
N ALA A 194 2.12 -25.14 0.92
CA ALA A 194 1.15 -26.21 1.07
C ALA A 194 1.15 -27.11 -0.17
N SER A 195 1.15 -28.43 0.04
CA SER A 195 0.97 -29.42 -1.01
C SER A 195 -0.49 -29.85 -1.15
N HIS A 196 -1.27 -29.80 -0.07
CA HIS A 196 -2.70 -30.04 -0.10
C HIS A 196 -3.46 -28.87 -0.72
N VAL A 197 -4.27 -29.15 -1.76
CA VAL A 197 -5.15 -28.18 -2.42
C VAL A 197 -6.33 -27.86 -1.51
N TYR A 198 -6.70 -26.59 -1.40
CA TYR A 198 -7.93 -26.18 -0.71
C TYR A 198 -9.16 -26.92 -1.28
N PRO A 199 -10.19 -27.20 -0.44
CA PRO A 199 -11.27 -28.10 -0.83
C PRO A 199 -12.15 -27.57 -1.98
N ASP A 200 -12.11 -26.28 -2.31
CA ASP A 200 -12.77 -25.73 -3.48
C ASP A 200 -12.20 -24.35 -3.86
N THR A 201 -11.66 -24.19 -5.07
CA THR A 201 -11.30 -22.87 -5.64
C THR A 201 -12.32 -22.39 -6.66
N SER A 202 -13.51 -23.00 -6.69
CA SER A 202 -14.58 -22.62 -7.61
C SER A 202 -15.02 -21.18 -7.35
N SER A 203 -15.36 -20.49 -8.43
CA SER A 203 -15.88 -19.12 -8.39
C SER A 203 -17.05 -18.93 -7.42
N ASN A 204 -17.91 -19.93 -7.22
CA ASN A 204 -19.02 -19.84 -6.26
C ASN A 204 -18.53 -19.87 -4.81
N PHE A 205 -17.58 -20.74 -4.49
CA PHE A 205 -16.96 -20.76 -3.17
C PHE A 205 -16.24 -19.45 -2.88
N LEU A 206 -15.41 -18.97 -3.82
CA LEU A 206 -14.66 -17.73 -3.67
C LEU A 206 -15.57 -16.51 -3.55
N LEU A 207 -16.67 -16.45 -4.31
CA LEU A 207 -17.65 -15.38 -4.20
C LEU A 207 -18.33 -15.38 -2.83
N ASN A 208 -18.76 -16.54 -2.32
CA ASN A 208 -19.36 -16.65 -0.99
C ASN A 208 -18.38 -16.26 0.11
N LEU A 209 -17.11 -16.65 -0.03
CA LEU A 209 -16.07 -16.28 0.93
C LEU A 209 -15.83 -14.76 0.93
N TYR A 210 -15.68 -14.16 -0.25
CA TYR A 210 -15.49 -12.71 -0.39
C TYR A 210 -16.67 -11.89 0.13
N GLN A 211 -17.91 -12.35 -0.05
CA GLN A 211 -19.10 -11.67 0.47
C GLN A 211 -19.12 -11.58 2.01
N ASN A 212 -18.36 -12.43 2.71
CA ASN A 212 -18.20 -12.39 4.16
C ASN A 212 -16.99 -11.54 4.62
N PHE A 213 -16.22 -10.96 3.69
CA PHE A 213 -15.06 -10.15 4.07
C PHE A 213 -15.52 -8.89 4.84
N PRO A 214 -14.79 -8.50 5.89
CA PRO A 214 -15.04 -7.23 6.55
C PRO A 214 -14.79 -6.06 5.59
N VAL A 215 -15.49 -4.96 5.82
CA VAL A 215 -15.26 -3.71 5.08
C VAL A 215 -13.84 -3.22 5.31
N GLN A 216 -13.16 -2.83 4.23
CA GLN A 216 -11.79 -2.30 4.29
C GLN A 216 -11.76 -1.05 5.20
N PRO A 217 -10.87 -1.00 6.22
CA PRO A 217 -10.72 0.17 7.06
C PRO A 217 -10.12 1.33 6.27
N VAL A 218 -10.52 2.56 6.64
CA VAL A 218 -10.06 3.81 6.01
C VAL A 218 -8.96 4.53 6.81
N ASP A 219 -8.66 4.04 8.01
CA ASP A 219 -7.62 4.58 8.88
C ASP A 219 -7.03 3.49 9.80
N PRO A 220 -5.92 3.76 10.50
CA PRO A 220 -5.25 2.79 11.36
C PRO A 220 -6.10 2.23 12.51
N SER A 221 -7.11 2.96 12.99
CA SER A 221 -7.92 2.54 14.16
C SER A 221 -8.78 1.31 13.87
N GLY A 222 -9.13 1.07 12.60
CA GLY A 222 -9.93 -0.08 12.17
C GLY A 222 -9.12 -1.36 11.90
N ILE A 223 -7.78 -1.29 11.86
CA ILE A 223 -6.95 -2.40 11.36
C ILE A 223 -7.07 -3.65 12.24
N GLN A 224 -7.05 -3.50 13.58
CA GLN A 224 -7.14 -4.65 14.48
C GLN A 224 -8.48 -5.38 14.33
N ALA A 225 -9.59 -4.63 14.24
CA ALA A 225 -10.92 -5.20 14.03
C ALA A 225 -11.02 -5.88 12.66
N PHE A 226 -10.48 -5.27 11.61
CA PHE A 226 -10.41 -5.87 10.28
C PHE A 226 -9.62 -7.19 10.29
N SER A 227 -8.43 -7.20 10.89
CA SER A 227 -7.58 -8.40 10.99
C SER A 227 -8.31 -9.56 11.68
N SER A 228 -8.95 -9.31 12.83
CA SER A 228 -9.71 -10.34 13.55
C SER A 228 -10.90 -10.86 12.75
N ASN A 229 -11.63 -9.98 12.06
CA ASN A 229 -12.80 -10.37 11.27
C ASN A 229 -12.40 -11.09 9.98
N LEU A 230 -11.29 -10.70 9.35
CA LEU A 230 -10.74 -11.38 8.19
C LEU A 230 -10.27 -12.78 8.56
N ALA A 231 -9.56 -12.94 9.68
CA ALA A 231 -9.17 -14.26 10.18
C ALA A 231 -10.39 -15.16 10.45
N THR A 232 -11.48 -14.58 10.96
CA THR A 232 -12.75 -15.30 11.16
C THR A 232 -13.38 -15.72 9.82
N ALA A 233 -13.41 -14.82 8.84
CA ALA A 233 -13.95 -15.11 7.51
C ALA A 233 -13.14 -16.21 6.79
N LEU A 234 -11.82 -16.21 6.98
CA LEU A 234 -10.89 -17.16 6.37
C LEU A 234 -10.66 -18.43 7.22
N ALA A 235 -11.39 -18.62 8.33
CA ALA A 235 -11.13 -19.73 9.26
C ALA A 235 -11.26 -21.11 8.60
N SER A 236 -12.13 -21.27 7.60
CA SER A 236 -12.26 -22.52 6.83
C SER A 236 -11.02 -22.85 5.98
N LEU A 237 -10.11 -21.90 5.79
CA LEU A 237 -8.84 -22.07 5.11
C LEU A 237 -7.69 -22.44 6.05
N HIS A 238 -7.96 -22.70 7.33
CA HIS A 238 -6.97 -23.18 8.30
C HIS A 238 -5.70 -22.29 8.31
N PRO A 239 -5.82 -21.00 8.72
CA PRO A 239 -4.79 -19.99 8.52
C PRO A 239 -3.46 -20.34 9.22
N VAL A 240 -2.35 -19.91 8.61
CA VAL A 240 -1.02 -19.94 9.25
C VAL A 240 -0.77 -18.61 9.95
N LEU A 241 -0.38 -18.65 11.22
CA LEU A 241 -0.14 -17.47 12.05
C LEU A 241 1.35 -17.33 12.40
N ILE A 242 1.99 -16.26 11.95
CA ILE A 242 3.38 -15.91 12.25
C ILE A 242 3.38 -14.61 13.03
N SER A 243 3.57 -14.65 14.36
CA SER A 243 3.42 -13.45 15.18
C SER A 243 4.45 -13.26 16.29
N ASN A 244 4.83 -12.01 16.56
CA ASN A 244 5.73 -11.66 17.66
C ASN A 244 7.10 -12.37 17.62
N ASN A 245 7.62 -12.66 16.43
CA ASN A 245 8.95 -13.26 16.25
C ASN A 245 10.00 -12.19 15.95
N VAL A 246 11.26 -12.51 16.22
CA VAL A 246 12.44 -11.79 15.70
C VAL A 246 13.05 -12.65 14.61
N ILE A 247 12.99 -12.20 13.35
CA ILE A 247 13.37 -12.99 12.17
C ILE A 247 14.41 -12.21 11.37
N SER A 248 15.68 -12.48 11.65
CA SER A 248 16.79 -11.61 11.25
C SER A 248 18.06 -12.42 11.06
N GLY A 249 19.04 -11.87 10.34
CA GLY A 249 20.34 -12.54 10.14
C GLY A 249 20.30 -13.79 9.26
N ASN A 250 19.20 -14.07 8.56
CA ASN A 250 19.08 -15.21 7.65
C ASN A 250 19.75 -14.91 6.30
N ALA A 251 20.30 -15.91 5.61
CA ALA A 251 21.02 -15.68 4.36
C ALA A 251 20.11 -15.28 3.18
N GLN A 252 18.82 -15.63 3.24
CA GLN A 252 17.82 -15.27 2.23
C GLN A 252 16.73 -14.38 2.85
N ASN A 253 15.46 -14.58 2.49
CA ASN A 253 14.35 -13.79 3.03
C ASN A 253 14.10 -14.08 4.52
N GLY A 254 13.52 -13.11 5.24
CA GLY A 254 13.04 -13.36 6.60
C GLY A 254 11.93 -14.41 6.61
N ILE A 255 10.85 -14.12 5.89
CA ILE A 255 9.70 -15.02 5.70
C ILE A 255 9.47 -15.23 4.20
N GLU A 256 9.33 -16.49 3.78
CA GLU A 256 8.86 -16.87 2.46
C GLU A 256 7.47 -17.52 2.55
N ILE A 257 6.56 -17.08 1.69
CA ILE A 257 5.19 -17.59 1.55
C ILE A 257 5.02 -18.00 0.08
N PHE A 258 4.93 -19.28 -0.20
CA PHE A 258 4.86 -19.77 -1.58
C PHE A 258 3.91 -20.96 -1.75
N SER A 259 3.69 -21.38 -3.00
CA SER A 259 2.70 -22.39 -3.45
C SER A 259 1.35 -21.80 -3.84
N GLU A 260 0.77 -22.29 -4.94
CA GLU A 260 -0.58 -21.95 -5.41
C GLU A 260 -1.69 -22.40 -4.45
N ASN A 261 -1.37 -23.34 -3.55
CA ASN A 261 -2.32 -23.93 -2.60
C ASN A 261 -2.25 -23.31 -1.21
N LEU A 262 -1.42 -22.29 -0.99
CA LEU A 262 -1.29 -21.63 0.31
C LEU A 262 -2.09 -20.32 0.34
N ALA A 263 -2.92 -20.16 1.38
CA ALA A 263 -3.71 -18.97 1.60
C ALA A 263 -3.80 -18.64 3.09
N ALA A 264 -4.35 -17.46 3.39
CA ALA A 264 -4.68 -17.02 4.73
C ALA A 264 -3.48 -17.05 5.72
N VAL A 265 -2.28 -16.74 5.24
CA VAL A 265 -1.12 -16.52 6.11
C VAL A 265 -1.21 -15.13 6.74
N THR A 266 -1.18 -15.06 8.06
CA THR A 266 -1.15 -13.80 8.82
C THR A 266 0.23 -13.62 9.45
N VAL A 267 0.91 -12.52 9.10
CA VAL A 267 2.21 -12.12 9.64
C VAL A 267 2.03 -10.85 10.44
N SER A 268 2.12 -10.86 11.78
CA SER A 268 1.84 -9.68 12.61
C SER A 268 2.79 -9.49 13.81
N GLY A 269 3.08 -8.24 14.17
CA GLY A 269 3.90 -7.94 15.36
C GLY A 269 5.36 -8.43 15.30
N ASN A 270 5.88 -8.79 14.12
CA ASN A 270 7.24 -9.34 14.00
C ASN A 270 8.29 -8.24 13.81
N MET A 271 9.51 -8.49 14.31
CA MET A 271 10.72 -7.73 14.00
C MET A 271 11.50 -8.47 12.92
N ILE A 272 11.58 -7.91 11.71
CA ILE A 272 12.15 -8.58 10.53
C ILE A 272 13.31 -7.76 9.95
N GLY A 273 14.51 -8.33 9.98
CA GLY A 273 15.76 -7.68 9.55
C GLY A 273 16.39 -6.75 10.59
N THR A 274 15.86 -6.77 11.82
CA THR A 274 16.30 -5.94 12.95
C THR A 274 16.59 -6.77 14.20
N ASP A 275 17.17 -6.14 15.22
CA ASP A 275 17.29 -6.72 16.55
C ASP A 275 15.92 -6.85 17.24
N ALA A 276 15.89 -7.51 18.40
CA ALA A 276 14.65 -7.69 19.18
C ALA A 276 13.98 -6.37 19.61
N SER A 277 14.73 -5.26 19.64
CA SER A 277 14.16 -3.93 19.91
C SER A 277 13.58 -3.25 18.66
N GLY A 278 13.92 -3.72 17.45
CA GLY A 278 13.52 -3.14 16.17
C GLY A 278 14.29 -1.88 15.79
N ASN A 279 15.46 -1.63 16.39
CA ASN A 279 16.22 -0.39 16.21
C ASN A 279 17.60 -0.58 15.60
N VAL A 280 18.16 -1.79 15.61
CA VAL A 280 19.47 -2.08 15.01
C VAL A 280 19.27 -3.08 13.88
N ALA A 281 19.84 -2.81 12.71
CA ALA A 281 19.75 -3.73 11.58
C ALA A 281 20.55 -5.02 11.87
N ILE A 282 19.90 -6.17 11.71
CA ILE A 282 20.53 -7.49 11.62
C ILE A 282 19.97 -8.12 10.32
N PRO A 283 20.54 -7.74 9.16
CA PRO A 283 19.89 -7.96 7.88
C PRO A 283 19.59 -9.43 7.60
N ASN A 284 18.37 -9.70 7.13
CA ASN A 284 18.17 -10.86 6.25
C ASN A 284 18.83 -10.54 4.90
N GLY A 285 19.45 -11.51 4.25
CA GLY A 285 20.18 -11.29 2.99
C GLY A 285 19.28 -10.94 1.80
N GLY A 286 18.00 -11.35 1.84
CA GLY A 286 16.99 -11.07 0.83
C GLY A 286 15.93 -10.05 1.29
N ASP A 287 14.69 -10.30 0.90
CA ASP A 287 13.53 -9.49 1.31
C ASP A 287 13.13 -9.78 2.76
N GLY A 288 12.48 -8.83 3.44
CA GLY A 288 11.92 -9.11 4.76
C GLY A 288 10.83 -10.18 4.69
N VAL A 289 9.83 -9.95 3.83
CA VAL A 289 8.74 -10.89 3.55
C VAL A 289 8.59 -11.06 2.04
N HIS A 290 8.62 -12.29 1.55
CA HIS A 290 8.51 -12.64 0.14
C HIS A 290 7.31 -13.54 -0.13
N LEU A 291 6.34 -13.04 -0.91
CA LEU A 291 5.18 -13.78 -1.38
C LEU A 291 5.44 -14.20 -2.82
N VAL A 292 5.38 -15.51 -3.08
CA VAL A 292 5.69 -16.11 -4.37
C VAL A 292 4.51 -16.93 -4.88
N GLY A 293 4.28 -16.88 -6.19
CA GLY A 293 3.22 -17.63 -6.85
C GLY A 293 1.83 -17.06 -6.56
N SER A 294 0.81 -17.92 -6.70
CA SER A 294 -0.60 -17.53 -6.64
C SER A 294 -1.18 -17.49 -5.22
N THR A 295 -0.36 -17.29 -4.19
CA THR A 295 -0.82 -17.24 -2.78
C THR A 295 -1.83 -16.11 -2.57
N PHE A 296 -2.89 -16.34 -1.79
CA PHE A 296 -4.02 -15.39 -1.69
C PHE A 296 -4.57 -15.25 -0.26
N GLY A 297 -5.33 -14.18 -0.02
CA GLY A 297 -5.95 -13.93 1.27
C GLY A 297 -4.96 -13.74 2.43
N ASN A 298 -3.68 -13.49 2.13
CA ASN A 298 -2.65 -13.29 3.15
C ASN A 298 -2.75 -11.87 3.74
N LEU A 299 -2.43 -11.74 5.02
CA LEU A 299 -2.38 -10.47 5.73
C LEU A 299 -0.97 -10.27 6.31
N ILE A 300 -0.23 -9.31 5.74
CA ILE A 300 1.02 -8.82 6.30
C ILE A 300 0.71 -7.59 7.13
N GLY A 301 0.68 -7.77 8.44
CA GLY A 301 0.36 -6.79 9.46
C GLY A 301 -0.79 -7.22 10.38
N PRO A 302 -1.16 -6.37 11.35
CA PRO A 302 -0.51 -5.11 11.70
C PRO A 302 0.81 -5.31 12.46
N ASP A 303 1.47 -4.19 12.73
CA ASP A 303 2.52 -4.03 13.75
C ASP A 303 3.85 -4.73 13.48
N ASN A 304 4.12 -5.15 12.24
CA ASN A 304 5.47 -5.59 11.88
C ASN A 304 6.41 -4.38 11.72
N VAL A 305 7.67 -4.57 12.13
CA VAL A 305 8.80 -3.71 11.75
C VAL A 305 9.66 -4.46 10.75
N ILE A 306 9.66 -4.01 9.50
CA ILE A 306 10.31 -4.68 8.37
C ILE A 306 11.36 -3.74 7.80
N SER A 307 12.56 -3.82 8.35
CA SER A 307 13.64 -2.85 8.15
C SER A 307 14.99 -3.55 8.14
N GLY A 308 15.99 -2.91 7.54
CA GLY A 308 17.36 -3.40 7.52
C GLY A 308 17.59 -4.62 6.65
N ASN A 309 16.63 -5.04 5.82
CA ASN A 309 16.78 -6.21 4.95
C ASN A 309 17.69 -5.89 3.75
N GLY A 310 18.39 -6.93 3.28
CA GLY A 310 19.38 -6.88 2.20
C GLY A 310 18.80 -6.65 0.80
N ALA A 311 17.47 -6.71 0.65
CA ALA A 311 16.74 -6.32 -0.54
C ALA A 311 15.53 -5.40 -0.18
N ASN A 312 14.30 -5.81 -0.47
CA ASN A 312 13.10 -5.02 -0.19
C ASN A 312 12.53 -5.32 1.20
N GLY A 313 11.65 -4.46 1.70
CA GLY A 313 10.86 -4.79 2.90
C GLY A 313 9.91 -5.96 2.63
N ILE A 314 8.98 -5.75 1.70
CA ILE A 314 8.02 -6.77 1.24
C ILE A 314 8.07 -6.89 -0.27
N ARG A 315 8.12 -8.12 -0.78
CA ARG A 315 8.02 -8.40 -2.21
C ARG A 315 6.88 -9.37 -2.50
N VAL A 316 6.02 -9.00 -3.43
CA VAL A 316 4.95 -9.85 -3.99
C VAL A 316 5.29 -10.13 -5.46
N ASP A 317 5.68 -11.36 -5.75
CA ASP A 317 6.11 -11.80 -7.07
C ASP A 317 4.94 -12.11 -8.02
N ALA A 318 5.29 -12.31 -9.30
CA ALA A 318 4.35 -12.58 -10.39
C ALA A 318 3.39 -13.74 -10.07
N GLY A 319 2.09 -13.44 -10.04
CA GLY A 319 1.03 -14.45 -9.83
C GLY A 319 -0.38 -13.89 -10.04
N SER A 320 -1.31 -14.77 -10.42
CA SER A 320 -2.75 -14.50 -10.42
C SER A 320 -3.33 -14.93 -9.08
N VAL A 321 -4.08 -14.09 -8.38
CA VAL A 321 -4.63 -14.41 -7.06
C VAL A 321 -6.15 -14.54 -7.08
N PHE A 322 -6.66 -15.54 -6.37
CA PHE A 322 -8.10 -15.83 -6.27
C PHE A 322 -8.84 -14.85 -5.36
N LEU A 323 -8.14 -14.32 -4.37
CA LEU A 323 -8.61 -13.29 -3.44
C LEU A 323 -7.48 -12.29 -3.19
N PRO A 324 -7.80 -11.04 -2.82
CA PRO A 324 -6.77 -10.04 -2.55
C PRO A 324 -5.86 -10.46 -1.39
N ASN A 325 -4.58 -10.11 -1.51
CA ASN A 325 -3.67 -10.05 -0.36
C ASN A 325 -3.72 -8.66 0.29
N PHE A 326 -3.29 -8.56 1.53
CA PHE A 326 -3.36 -7.33 2.34
C PHE A 326 -2.02 -7.03 3.00
N ILE A 327 -1.56 -5.78 2.88
CA ILE A 327 -0.39 -5.25 3.59
C ILE A 327 -0.86 -4.02 4.36
N MET A 328 -0.95 -4.06 5.69
CA MET A 328 -1.63 -3.01 6.47
C MET A 328 -0.92 -2.76 7.81
N GLY A 329 -0.84 -1.52 8.25
CA GLY A 329 -0.34 -1.19 9.59
C GLY A 329 1.13 -1.58 9.86
N ASN A 330 1.97 -1.67 8.82
CA ASN A 330 3.38 -2.04 8.97
C ASN A 330 4.27 -0.80 9.04
N ARG A 331 5.42 -0.94 9.72
CA ARG A 331 6.53 0.00 9.64
C ARG A 331 7.63 -0.58 8.77
N ILE A 332 7.95 0.09 7.67
CA ILE A 332 8.85 -0.43 6.64
C ILE A 332 9.98 0.56 6.39
N GLY A 333 11.20 0.12 6.69
CA GLY A 333 12.45 0.88 6.55
C GLY A 333 12.81 1.80 7.73
N LEU A 334 11.93 1.95 8.72
CA LEU A 334 12.20 2.73 9.93
C LEU A 334 12.54 1.86 11.14
N SER A 335 13.21 2.46 12.12
CA SER A 335 13.32 1.88 13.47
C SER A 335 11.95 1.82 14.15
N SER A 336 11.78 0.89 15.08
CA SER A 336 10.52 0.69 15.82
C SER A 336 10.12 1.90 16.65
N GLY A 337 11.10 2.61 17.24
CA GLY A 337 10.83 3.71 18.17
C GLY A 337 11.93 4.76 18.31
N LEU A 338 13.13 4.55 17.78
CA LEU A 338 14.24 5.49 17.94
C LEU A 338 14.34 6.49 16.80
N GLN A 339 14.02 7.75 17.10
CA GLN A 339 14.33 8.88 16.22
C GLN A 339 15.85 9.00 16.02
N GLY A 340 16.25 9.36 14.81
CA GLY A 340 17.63 9.56 14.34
C GLY A 340 18.29 8.30 13.78
N VAL A 341 17.61 7.16 13.88
CA VAL A 341 18.13 5.87 13.44
C VAL A 341 17.60 5.54 12.04
N HIS A 342 18.53 5.34 11.11
CA HIS A 342 18.26 5.04 9.71
C HIS A 342 18.64 3.60 9.40
N ILE A 343 17.64 2.73 9.34
CA ILE A 343 17.79 1.28 9.10
C ILE A 343 16.95 0.83 7.92
N GLY A 344 16.80 1.68 6.91
CA GLY A 344 16.09 1.36 5.67
C GLY A 344 16.50 0.03 5.04
N ASN A 345 15.55 -0.63 4.38
CA ASN A 345 15.86 -1.75 3.48
C ASN A 345 16.74 -1.25 2.33
N THR A 346 17.61 -2.10 1.78
CA THR A 346 18.60 -1.66 0.77
C THR A 346 17.98 -1.25 -0.57
N LEU A 347 16.80 -1.78 -0.90
CA LEU A 347 16.06 -1.49 -2.14
C LEU A 347 14.76 -0.74 -1.84
N ASN A 348 13.61 -1.33 -2.19
CA ASN A 348 12.29 -0.72 -2.03
C ASN A 348 11.67 -1.05 -0.67
N GLY A 349 10.66 -0.28 -0.28
CA GLY A 349 9.80 -0.67 0.83
C GLY A 349 8.92 -1.85 0.46
N ILE A 350 8.09 -1.69 -0.57
CA ILE A 350 7.17 -2.71 -1.08
C ILE A 350 7.31 -2.84 -2.59
N VAL A 351 7.38 -4.06 -3.11
CA VAL A 351 7.31 -4.38 -4.55
C VAL A 351 6.09 -5.25 -4.81
N ALA A 352 5.29 -4.89 -5.83
CA ALA A 352 4.09 -5.62 -6.24
C ALA A 352 4.14 -5.98 -7.73
N ASN A 353 4.01 -7.27 -8.02
CA ASN A 353 3.80 -7.84 -9.35
C ASN A 353 2.66 -8.87 -9.29
N THR A 354 1.41 -8.45 -9.12
CA THR A 354 0.28 -9.38 -8.92
C THR A 354 -1.00 -8.88 -9.56
N LYS A 355 -1.83 -9.83 -10.03
CA LYS A 355 -3.09 -9.53 -10.72
C LYS A 355 -4.22 -10.42 -10.23
N PRO A 356 -5.48 -9.97 -10.29
CA PRO A 356 -6.62 -10.85 -10.02
C PRO A 356 -6.65 -11.97 -11.06
N ASP A 357 -7.06 -13.17 -10.64
CA ASP A 357 -7.41 -14.21 -11.58
C ASP A 357 -8.70 -13.85 -12.33
N THR A 358 -8.71 -14.06 -13.64
CA THR A 358 -9.81 -13.75 -14.56
C THR A 358 -10.41 -15.01 -15.20
N ASP A 359 -9.89 -16.20 -14.88
CA ASP A 359 -10.47 -17.46 -15.36
C ASP A 359 -11.88 -17.65 -14.78
N PRO A 360 -12.90 -18.01 -15.58
CA PRO A 360 -14.26 -18.21 -15.08
C PRO A 360 -14.42 -19.25 -13.96
N THR A 361 -13.45 -20.16 -13.81
CA THR A 361 -13.47 -21.25 -12.82
C THR A 361 -12.79 -20.90 -11.49
N SER A 362 -11.88 -19.92 -11.49
CA SER A 362 -11.13 -19.42 -10.31
C SER A 362 -11.18 -17.90 -10.21
N PHE A 363 -12.27 -17.29 -10.71
CA PHE A 363 -12.40 -15.84 -10.89
C PHE A 363 -12.27 -15.11 -9.56
N ASN A 364 -11.42 -14.09 -9.51
CA ASN A 364 -11.32 -13.21 -8.34
C ASN A 364 -12.52 -12.25 -8.30
N PRO A 365 -13.47 -12.43 -7.37
CA PRO A 365 -14.74 -11.68 -7.37
C PRO A 365 -14.55 -10.18 -7.07
N SER A 366 -13.39 -9.80 -6.52
CA SER A 366 -13.09 -8.41 -6.16
C SER A 366 -12.39 -7.62 -7.26
N MET A 367 -11.85 -8.30 -8.29
CA MET A 367 -10.92 -7.73 -9.29
C MET A 367 -9.75 -6.96 -8.66
N THR A 368 -9.42 -7.27 -7.39
CA THR A 368 -8.35 -6.66 -6.61
C THR A 368 -7.34 -7.76 -6.29
N SER A 369 -6.07 -7.51 -6.59
CA SER A 369 -4.98 -8.46 -6.33
C SER A 369 -4.29 -8.21 -5.00
N LEU A 370 -4.09 -6.93 -4.67
CA LEU A 370 -3.35 -6.52 -3.49
C LEU A 370 -3.89 -5.18 -2.97
N VAL A 371 -4.11 -5.13 -1.66
CA VAL A 371 -4.42 -3.90 -0.94
C VAL A 371 -3.25 -3.53 -0.03
N ILE A 372 -2.64 -2.38 -0.29
CA ILE A 372 -1.59 -1.78 0.52
C ILE A 372 -2.21 -0.64 1.32
N GLY A 373 -2.53 -0.92 2.58
CA GLY A 373 -3.02 0.04 3.57
C GLY A 373 -4.43 -0.25 4.10
N PRO A 374 -4.89 0.50 5.11
CA PRO A 374 -4.30 1.74 5.61
C PRO A 374 -3.11 1.49 6.54
N GLY A 375 -2.43 2.59 6.88
CA GLY A 375 -1.54 2.66 8.04
C GLY A 375 -0.15 2.06 7.85
N ASN A 376 0.28 1.74 6.63
CA ASN A 376 1.70 1.46 6.44
C ASN A 376 2.49 2.77 6.48
N VAL A 377 3.63 2.74 7.16
CA VAL A 377 4.64 3.80 7.14
C VAL A 377 5.84 3.29 6.35
N VAL A 378 6.06 3.82 5.15
CA VAL A 378 7.06 3.32 4.19
C VAL A 378 8.08 4.41 3.90
N SER A 379 9.22 4.33 4.57
CA SER A 379 10.18 5.42 4.64
C SER A 379 11.61 4.90 4.81
N ASP A 380 12.58 5.78 4.55
CA ASP A 380 14.01 5.53 4.71
C ASP A 380 14.62 4.41 3.85
N ASN A 381 13.84 3.79 2.94
CA ASN A 381 14.34 2.72 2.06
C ASN A 381 15.43 3.27 1.11
N LYS A 382 16.50 2.49 0.95
CA LYS A 382 17.82 2.93 0.47
C LYS A 382 18.11 2.60 -1.00
N GLY A 383 17.08 2.25 -1.78
CA GLY A 383 17.22 2.00 -3.22
C GLY A 383 17.99 3.12 -3.95
N ALA A 384 18.55 2.78 -5.11
CA ALA A 384 19.40 3.72 -5.84
C ALA A 384 18.65 5.01 -6.18
N ASN A 385 19.22 6.17 -5.80
CA ASN A 385 18.78 7.45 -6.34
C ASN A 385 19.14 7.45 -7.84
N ASN A 386 18.14 7.18 -8.67
CA ASN A 386 18.34 6.91 -10.08
C ASN A 386 18.59 8.23 -10.82
N ASN A 387 19.86 8.69 -10.78
CA ASN A 387 20.46 9.86 -11.44
C ASN A 387 20.19 11.24 -10.80
N GLY A 388 21.10 12.18 -11.07
CA GLY A 388 20.98 13.58 -10.65
C GLY A 388 20.11 14.44 -11.57
N PHE A 389 19.46 13.86 -12.58
CA PHE A 389 18.63 14.56 -13.55
C PHE A 389 17.13 14.31 -13.29
N PRO A 390 16.38 15.35 -12.90
CA PRO A 390 14.95 15.27 -12.60
C PRO A 390 14.08 14.51 -13.61
N ASP A 391 14.39 14.58 -14.90
CA ASP A 391 13.53 14.03 -15.97
C ASP A 391 13.92 12.63 -16.46
N THR A 392 15.15 12.23 -16.24
CA THR A 392 15.58 10.89 -16.64
C THR A 392 15.09 9.91 -15.58
N LEU A 393 14.13 9.05 -15.93
CA LEU A 393 13.64 8.01 -15.01
C LEU A 393 14.50 6.74 -15.18
N GLY A 394 15.37 6.45 -14.20
CA GLY A 394 16.22 5.26 -14.21
C GLY A 394 15.57 4.03 -13.56
N ASN A 395 16.40 3.15 -12.97
CA ASN A 395 15.97 1.90 -12.33
C ASN A 395 14.96 2.16 -11.20
N ASP A 396 13.99 1.27 -11.05
CA ASP A 396 12.80 1.41 -10.21
C ASP A 396 13.10 1.28 -8.70
N SER A 397 13.55 2.36 -8.06
CA SER A 397 13.68 2.43 -6.59
C SER A 397 12.64 3.39 -6.01
N ALA A 398 11.77 2.87 -5.15
CA ALA A 398 10.66 3.58 -4.55
C ALA A 398 10.37 3.11 -3.12
N GLY A 399 9.59 3.91 -2.38
CA GLY A 399 8.87 3.40 -1.23
C GLY A 399 7.97 2.23 -1.64
N ILE A 400 7.13 2.42 -2.66
CA ILE A 400 6.24 1.39 -3.22
C ILE A 400 6.42 1.31 -4.73
N LEU A 401 6.73 0.12 -5.26
CA LEU A 401 6.86 -0.16 -6.68
C LEU A 401 5.76 -1.12 -7.15
N ILE A 402 4.91 -0.67 -8.07
CA ILE A 402 3.90 -1.48 -8.76
C ILE A 402 4.39 -1.73 -10.18
N THR A 403 4.70 -2.99 -10.50
CA THR A 403 5.43 -3.36 -11.72
C THR A 403 4.95 -4.65 -12.37
N GLY A 404 5.57 -5.00 -13.49
CA GLY A 404 5.34 -6.23 -14.23
C GLY A 404 3.90 -6.33 -14.73
N SER A 405 3.24 -7.42 -14.36
CA SER A 405 1.86 -7.70 -14.75
C SER A 405 0.81 -7.21 -13.76
N SER A 406 1.21 -6.35 -12.80
CA SER A 406 0.32 -5.87 -11.75
C SER A 406 -0.96 -5.25 -12.30
N ASN A 407 -2.10 -5.65 -11.74
CA ASN A 407 -3.41 -5.10 -12.04
C ASN A 407 -4.28 -5.21 -10.79
N GLY A 408 -5.16 -4.24 -10.55
CA GLY A 408 -6.03 -4.24 -9.38
C GLY A 408 -5.27 -4.10 -8.06
N VAL A 409 -4.08 -3.47 -8.07
CA VAL A 409 -3.36 -3.08 -6.85
C VAL A 409 -3.92 -1.77 -6.35
N LYS A 410 -4.28 -1.71 -5.06
CA LYS A 410 -4.81 -0.51 -4.39
C LYS A 410 -3.87 -0.06 -3.28
N VAL A 411 -3.30 1.14 -3.41
CA VAL A 411 -2.48 1.79 -2.38
C VAL A 411 -3.31 2.87 -1.71
N LEU A 412 -3.68 2.67 -0.46
CA LEU A 412 -4.61 3.56 0.24
C LEU A 412 -4.20 3.91 1.66
N HIS A 413 -4.33 5.18 2.03
CA HIS A 413 -4.19 5.65 3.41
C HIS A 413 -2.85 5.27 4.08
N ASN A 414 -1.74 5.35 3.34
CA ASN A 414 -0.39 5.13 3.85
C ASN A 414 0.35 6.46 4.06
N THR A 415 1.39 6.41 4.90
CA THR A 415 2.40 7.47 5.07
C THR A 415 3.68 7.04 4.37
N ILE A 416 4.12 7.77 3.34
CA ILE A 416 5.25 7.39 2.48
C ILE A 416 6.27 8.52 2.42
N GLY A 417 7.49 8.24 2.89
CA GLY A 417 8.61 9.18 2.98
C GLY A 417 8.65 10.06 4.24
N LEU A 418 7.69 9.87 5.17
CA LEU A 418 7.73 10.48 6.51
C LEU A 418 7.91 9.42 7.59
N ALA A 419 8.49 9.82 8.72
CA ALA A 419 8.59 8.96 9.89
C ALA A 419 7.45 9.18 10.87
N GLU A 420 7.14 8.17 11.68
CA GLU A 420 6.19 8.27 12.79
C GLU A 420 6.88 7.81 14.07
N PHE A 421 7.05 8.66 15.08
CA PHE A 421 7.64 8.25 16.37
C PHE A 421 6.94 8.94 17.56
N PRO A 422 6.12 8.23 18.34
CA PRO A 422 5.68 6.84 18.19
C PRO A 422 4.80 6.57 16.95
N ALA A 423 4.38 5.33 16.71
CA ALA A 423 3.48 5.00 15.61
C ALA A 423 2.17 5.81 15.67
N GLY A 424 1.67 6.25 14.52
CA GLY A 424 0.49 7.12 14.41
C GLY A 424 0.77 8.60 14.64
N THR A 425 2.00 9.00 14.96
CA THR A 425 2.38 10.42 15.07
C THR A 425 3.41 10.78 14.01
N PRO A 426 2.99 11.17 12.79
CA PRO A 426 3.89 11.70 11.77
C PRO A 426 4.83 12.74 12.37
N LEU A 427 6.09 12.70 11.94
CA LEU A 427 7.13 13.68 12.23
C LEU A 427 7.55 14.39 10.94
N ASN A 428 7.72 15.71 11.03
CA ASN A 428 8.25 16.50 9.94
C ASN A 428 9.78 16.38 9.94
N SER A 429 10.29 15.38 9.23
CA SER A 429 11.72 15.24 8.99
C SER A 429 11.96 14.70 7.59
N SER A 430 12.52 15.55 6.72
CA SER A 430 12.91 15.16 5.37
C SER A 430 14.07 14.16 5.33
N ALA A 431 14.69 13.85 6.46
CA ALA A 431 15.79 12.89 6.54
C ALA A 431 15.33 11.43 6.35
N TYR A 432 14.05 11.13 6.57
CA TYR A 432 13.49 9.76 6.42
C TYR A 432 12.78 9.54 5.08
N GLY A 433 12.91 10.46 4.14
CA GLY A 433 12.45 10.23 2.78
C GLY A 433 13.02 8.94 2.21
N ASN A 434 12.23 8.24 1.38
CA ASN A 434 12.82 7.17 0.58
C ASN A 434 13.90 7.77 -0.33
N ALA A 435 15.00 7.03 -0.54
CA ALA A 435 16.14 7.50 -1.35
C ALA A 435 15.80 7.66 -2.84
N GLY A 436 14.73 7.00 -3.31
CA GLY A 436 14.16 7.17 -4.64
C GLY A 436 12.83 7.92 -4.62
N ASP A 437 11.88 7.44 -5.41
CA ASP A 437 10.53 7.99 -5.51
C ASP A 437 9.62 7.50 -4.37
N GLY A 438 8.50 8.18 -4.11
CA GLY A 438 7.51 7.68 -3.16
C GLY A 438 6.82 6.42 -3.68
N ILE A 439 6.13 6.55 -4.82
CA ILE A 439 5.42 5.46 -5.49
C ILE A 439 5.79 5.45 -6.98
N ILE A 440 6.10 4.28 -7.55
CA ILE A 440 6.27 4.07 -8.99
C ILE A 440 5.23 3.08 -9.50
N VAL A 441 4.60 3.38 -10.64
CA VAL A 441 3.68 2.50 -11.37
C VAL A 441 4.15 2.31 -12.80
N THR A 442 4.38 1.05 -13.20
CA THR A 442 4.78 0.66 -14.56
C THR A 442 3.82 -0.34 -15.21
N SER A 443 2.62 -0.51 -14.63
CA SER A 443 1.61 -1.45 -15.10
C SER A 443 0.18 -0.87 -15.02
N THR A 444 -0.75 -1.54 -15.69
CA THR A 444 -2.09 -1.00 -15.98
C THR A 444 -3.14 -1.34 -14.92
N GLY A 445 -4.05 -0.40 -14.65
CA GLY A 445 -5.28 -0.67 -13.87
C GLY A 445 -5.08 -0.69 -12.35
N ASN A 446 -4.33 0.26 -11.81
CA ASN A 446 -3.99 0.35 -10.38
C ASN A 446 -4.51 1.65 -9.77
N GLU A 447 -4.70 1.67 -8.44
CA GLU A 447 -5.25 2.81 -7.71
C GLU A 447 -4.32 3.28 -6.60
N ILE A 448 -4.13 4.60 -6.49
CA ILE A 448 -3.36 5.28 -5.44
C ILE A 448 -4.28 6.34 -4.83
N THR A 449 -4.77 6.11 -3.62
CA THR A 449 -5.78 6.98 -3.02
C THR A 449 -5.51 7.37 -1.57
N ASN A 450 -5.78 8.62 -1.21
CA ASN A 450 -5.74 9.09 0.18
C ASN A 450 -4.41 8.84 0.94
N ASN A 451 -3.27 8.76 0.25
CA ASN A 451 -1.96 8.60 0.87
C ASN A 451 -1.33 9.96 1.21
N VAL A 452 -0.44 9.99 2.19
CA VAL A 452 0.51 11.08 2.44
C VAL A 452 1.85 10.69 1.83
N ILE A 453 2.32 11.45 0.84
CA ILE A 453 3.53 11.14 0.06
C ILE A 453 4.42 12.37 0.04
N ALA A 454 5.43 12.40 0.90
CA ALA A 454 6.22 13.61 1.15
C ALA A 454 7.67 13.26 1.44
N ALA A 455 8.56 14.25 1.32
CA ALA A 455 9.97 14.16 1.65
C ALA A 455 10.81 13.09 0.91
N ASN A 456 10.23 12.36 -0.05
CA ASN A 456 11.00 11.43 -0.88
C ASN A 456 12.10 12.18 -1.63
N ALA A 457 13.26 11.57 -1.80
CA ALA A 457 14.43 12.25 -2.36
C ALA A 457 14.23 12.65 -3.83
N ARG A 458 13.32 11.98 -4.54
CA ARG A 458 12.91 12.30 -5.91
C ARG A 458 11.43 12.70 -6.00
N HIS A 459 10.64 12.05 -6.85
CA HIS A 459 9.25 12.39 -7.10
C HIS A 459 8.33 11.80 -6.01
N GLY A 460 7.14 12.37 -5.86
CA GLY A 460 6.10 11.76 -5.03
C GLY A 460 5.55 10.49 -5.68
N ILE A 461 4.88 10.64 -6.83
CA ILE A 461 4.32 9.53 -7.60
C ILE A 461 4.85 9.59 -9.03
N VAL A 462 5.29 8.46 -9.56
CA VAL A 462 5.69 8.28 -10.96
C VAL A 462 4.77 7.26 -11.62
N VAL A 463 4.21 7.59 -12.78
CA VAL A 463 3.52 6.62 -13.65
C VAL A 463 4.25 6.63 -14.99
N LYS A 464 4.86 5.50 -15.38
CA LYS A 464 5.72 5.47 -16.56
C LYS A 464 5.54 4.24 -17.43
N GLY A 465 5.89 4.41 -18.69
CA GLY A 465 5.88 3.34 -19.70
C GLY A 465 4.68 3.45 -20.64
N SER A 466 4.92 3.25 -21.93
CA SER A 466 3.90 3.37 -22.98
C SER A 466 2.79 2.33 -22.91
N SER A 467 3.04 1.20 -22.24
CA SER A 467 2.05 0.15 -21.97
C SER A 467 1.26 0.37 -20.68
N THR A 468 1.59 1.40 -19.91
CA THR A 468 0.96 1.72 -18.63
C THR A 468 -0.26 2.60 -18.86
N ALA A 469 -1.42 2.08 -18.49
CA ALA A 469 -2.69 2.76 -18.65
C ALA A 469 -3.56 2.68 -17.38
N SER A 470 -4.61 3.49 -17.32
CA SER A 470 -5.71 3.31 -16.36
C SER A 470 -5.26 3.36 -14.90
N THR A 471 -4.27 4.20 -14.58
CA THR A 471 -3.88 4.46 -13.18
C THR A 471 -4.77 5.54 -12.60
N ARG A 472 -5.30 5.33 -11.40
CA ARG A 472 -6.12 6.33 -10.70
C ARG A 472 -5.35 6.89 -9.50
N ILE A 473 -5.20 8.21 -9.45
CA ILE A 473 -4.52 8.94 -8.38
C ILE A 473 -5.52 9.95 -7.80
N ALA A 474 -6.08 9.70 -6.61
CA ALA A 474 -7.14 10.56 -6.06
C ALA A 474 -7.03 10.78 -4.53
N GLY A 475 -7.34 11.99 -4.07
CA GLY A 475 -7.42 12.31 -2.63
C GLY A 475 -6.07 12.30 -1.90
N ASN A 476 -4.95 12.15 -2.59
CA ASN A 476 -3.62 12.09 -1.96
C ASN A 476 -3.14 13.47 -1.51
N SER A 477 -2.30 13.48 -0.48
CA SER A 477 -1.54 14.64 -0.01
C SER A 477 -0.07 14.46 -0.39
N ILE A 478 0.42 15.24 -1.35
CA ILE A 478 1.71 15.02 -2.02
C ILE A 478 2.61 16.24 -1.83
N GLY A 479 3.75 16.02 -1.18
CA GLY A 479 4.71 17.06 -0.75
C GLY A 479 4.25 17.84 0.48
N VAL A 480 3.04 17.55 0.98
CA VAL A 480 2.46 18.09 2.21
C VAL A 480 1.78 16.97 3.00
N SER A 481 1.49 17.21 4.27
CA SER A 481 0.80 16.27 5.13
C SER A 481 -0.32 16.97 5.91
N PRO A 482 -1.53 16.38 6.01
CA PRO A 482 -2.61 16.92 6.84
C PRO A 482 -2.24 17.00 8.33
N ALA A 483 -1.34 16.13 8.81
CA ALA A 483 -0.82 16.19 10.17
C ALA A 483 0.03 17.45 10.44
N PHE A 484 0.49 18.12 9.37
CA PHE A 484 1.29 19.34 9.39
C PHE A 484 0.66 20.43 8.52
N ALA A 485 -0.63 20.70 8.72
CA ALA A 485 -1.37 21.67 7.93
C ALA A 485 -0.63 23.03 7.85
N GLY A 486 -0.47 23.54 6.62
CA GLY A 486 0.24 24.80 6.33
C GLY A 486 1.77 24.69 6.28
N ASN A 487 2.35 23.53 6.57
CA ASN A 487 3.79 23.34 6.47
C ASN A 487 4.23 23.02 5.04
N MET A 488 5.05 23.90 4.46
CA MET A 488 5.55 23.81 3.08
C MET A 488 7.01 23.34 2.99
N THR A 489 7.56 22.70 4.03
CA THR A 489 8.96 22.20 4.03
C THR A 489 9.07 20.71 3.69
N LEU A 490 7.94 20.04 3.46
CA LEU A 490 7.82 18.58 3.29
C LEU A 490 7.90 18.11 1.85
N GLY A 491 8.19 19.01 0.91
CA GLY A 491 8.21 18.72 -0.51
C GLY A 491 9.00 17.48 -0.90
N ASN A 492 8.50 16.72 -1.85
CA ASN A 492 9.34 15.72 -2.52
C ASN A 492 10.47 16.44 -3.28
N GLY A 493 11.58 15.74 -3.44
CA GLY A 493 12.83 16.29 -3.97
C GLY A 493 12.76 16.76 -5.42
N VAL A 494 11.77 16.33 -6.18
CA VAL A 494 11.53 16.76 -7.56
C VAL A 494 10.05 17.09 -7.76
N ASP A 495 9.28 16.28 -8.50
CA ASP A 495 7.88 16.58 -8.82
C ASP A 495 6.94 15.94 -7.80
N GLY A 496 5.75 16.50 -7.65
CA GLY A 496 4.68 15.82 -6.93
C GLY A 496 4.24 14.55 -7.66
N ILE A 497 3.77 14.70 -8.90
CA ILE A 497 3.37 13.60 -9.78
C ILE A 497 4.10 13.74 -11.13
N HIS A 498 4.74 12.67 -11.60
CA HIS A 498 5.41 12.61 -12.90
C HIS A 498 4.80 11.49 -13.75
N ILE A 499 4.09 11.86 -14.80
CA ILE A 499 3.57 10.95 -15.82
C ILE A 499 4.52 10.94 -17.01
N ASN A 500 5.07 9.79 -17.38
CA ASN A 500 6.00 9.68 -18.50
C ASN A 500 5.55 8.58 -19.48
N ALA A 501 5.04 9.00 -20.63
CA ALA A 501 4.52 8.14 -21.70
C ALA A 501 3.30 7.26 -21.35
N ALA A 502 2.80 7.32 -20.11
CA ALA A 502 1.62 6.59 -19.67
C ALA A 502 0.32 7.29 -20.11
N SER A 503 -0.71 6.49 -20.37
CA SER A 503 -2.01 6.95 -20.87
C SER A 503 -3.12 6.69 -19.85
N ALA A 504 -4.31 7.27 -20.07
CA ALA A 504 -5.50 7.00 -19.26
C ALA A 504 -5.31 7.14 -17.73
N THR A 505 -4.35 7.96 -17.29
CA THR A 505 -4.15 8.24 -15.87
C THR A 505 -5.15 9.29 -15.44
N THR A 506 -5.94 8.99 -14.42
CA THR A 506 -6.85 9.95 -13.79
C THR A 506 -6.17 10.54 -12.56
N ILE A 507 -5.93 11.85 -12.56
CA ILE A 507 -5.44 12.60 -11.40
C ILE A 507 -6.58 13.47 -10.88
N GLY A 508 -7.12 13.08 -9.73
CA GLY A 508 -8.23 13.74 -9.07
C GLY A 508 -9.58 13.03 -9.31
N GLY A 509 -10.69 13.72 -9.05
CA GLY A 509 -12.03 13.15 -9.26
C GLY A 509 -13.19 14.14 -9.28
N ALA A 510 -14.40 13.60 -9.28
CA ALA A 510 -15.66 14.34 -9.36
C ALA A 510 -16.20 14.83 -8.03
N THR A 511 -15.49 14.57 -6.93
CA THR A 511 -15.85 14.97 -5.58
C THR A 511 -14.67 15.67 -4.90
N ALA A 512 -14.93 16.45 -3.85
CA ALA A 512 -13.88 17.14 -3.13
C ALA A 512 -12.91 16.18 -2.42
N SER A 513 -13.38 14.99 -2.01
CA SER A 513 -12.55 13.95 -1.39
C SER A 513 -11.58 13.28 -2.37
N GLU A 514 -11.84 13.35 -3.67
CA GLU A 514 -10.95 12.81 -4.69
C GLU A 514 -9.88 13.82 -5.15
N ALA A 515 -9.97 15.08 -4.72
CA ALA A 515 -9.00 16.11 -5.05
C ALA A 515 -7.64 15.81 -4.41
N ASN A 516 -6.59 15.64 -5.23
CA ASN A 516 -5.24 15.60 -4.70
C ASN A 516 -4.82 17.00 -4.23
N THR A 517 -4.01 17.04 -3.17
CA THR A 517 -3.33 18.25 -2.71
C THR A 517 -1.85 18.08 -3.01
N ILE A 518 -1.32 18.88 -3.94
CA ILE A 518 0.02 18.70 -4.49
C ILE A 518 0.76 20.02 -4.31
N ALA A 519 1.65 20.04 -3.32
CA ALA A 519 2.27 21.27 -2.88
C ALA A 519 3.67 21.05 -2.31
N ALA A 520 4.43 22.13 -2.22
CA ALA A 520 5.79 22.18 -1.68
C ALA A 520 6.85 21.37 -2.44
N ASN A 521 6.51 20.66 -3.51
CA ASN A 521 7.48 19.87 -4.28
C ASN A 521 8.55 20.79 -4.87
N LYS A 522 9.78 20.29 -4.94
CA LYS A 522 10.93 21.14 -5.27
C LYS A 522 10.95 21.58 -6.73
N ARG A 523 10.28 20.86 -7.64
CA ARG A 523 10.14 21.21 -9.07
C ARG A 523 8.68 21.36 -9.48
N ASN A 524 8.07 20.41 -10.20
CA ASN A 524 6.70 20.58 -10.68
C ASN A 524 5.69 20.04 -9.66
N GLY A 525 4.46 20.54 -9.70
CA GLY A 525 3.36 19.87 -9.02
C GLY A 525 3.00 18.58 -9.76
N ILE A 526 2.53 18.71 -10.99
CA ILE A 526 2.25 17.63 -11.92
C ILE A 526 3.07 17.86 -13.19
N LYS A 527 3.87 16.88 -13.59
CA LYS A 527 4.52 16.83 -14.89
C LYS A 527 3.89 15.73 -15.75
N LEU A 528 3.54 16.06 -16.99
CA LEU A 528 3.17 15.09 -18.01
C LEU A 528 4.15 15.19 -19.18
N ARG A 529 4.90 14.12 -19.40
CA ARG A 529 5.79 13.93 -20.55
C ARG A 529 5.18 12.95 -21.55
N ASN A 530 5.17 13.35 -22.81
CA ASN A 530 4.85 12.47 -23.93
C ASN A 530 6.16 11.77 -24.33
N GLY A 531 6.18 10.44 -24.47
CA GLY A 531 7.40 9.61 -24.52
C GLY A 531 8.35 9.79 -25.73
N GLY A 532 8.42 10.97 -26.35
CA GLY A 532 9.12 11.28 -27.58
C GLY A 532 8.26 10.98 -28.82
N GLY A 533 7.72 12.02 -29.44
CA GLY A 533 6.89 11.95 -30.67
C GLY A 533 5.40 11.66 -30.42
N ASP A 534 4.61 11.55 -31.50
CA ASP A 534 3.16 11.26 -31.50
C ASP A 534 2.76 9.93 -30.82
N GLN A 535 3.72 9.17 -30.32
CA GLN A 535 3.56 7.73 -30.15
C GLN A 535 2.94 7.34 -28.80
N ASN A 536 3.17 7.95 -27.63
CA ASN A 536 2.66 7.40 -26.35
C ASN A 536 2.58 8.42 -25.19
N GLY A 537 1.46 8.50 -24.45
CA GLY A 537 1.28 9.41 -23.31
C GLY A 537 -0.04 10.20 -23.28
N TRP A 538 -1.01 9.80 -24.10
CA TRP A 538 -2.24 10.55 -24.36
C TRP A 538 -3.44 10.11 -23.49
N ALA A 539 -4.46 10.96 -23.40
CA ALA A 539 -5.72 10.78 -22.66
C ALA A 539 -5.62 10.58 -21.13
N ASN A 540 -4.74 11.32 -20.47
CA ASN A 540 -4.71 11.55 -19.03
C ASN A 540 -5.72 12.65 -18.63
N LEU A 541 -6.44 12.43 -17.52
CA LEU A 541 -7.50 13.31 -17.03
C LEU A 541 -7.06 13.98 -15.73
N PHE A 542 -6.88 15.30 -15.75
CA PHE A 542 -6.59 16.09 -14.55
C PHE A 542 -7.86 16.83 -14.15
N ARG A 543 -8.34 16.68 -12.91
CA ARG A 543 -9.55 17.37 -12.47
C ARG A 543 -9.55 17.66 -10.98
N ARG A 544 -9.98 18.87 -10.62
CA ARG A 544 -10.17 19.34 -9.24
C ARG A 544 -8.96 19.15 -8.32
N ASN A 545 -7.75 19.03 -8.87
CA ASN A 545 -6.54 18.97 -8.07
C ASN A 545 -6.23 20.36 -7.50
N ARG A 546 -5.73 20.40 -6.27
CA ARG A 546 -5.18 21.60 -5.65
C ARG A 546 -3.67 21.55 -5.80
N VAL A 547 -3.16 22.17 -6.87
CA VAL A 547 -1.73 22.18 -7.20
C VAL A 547 -1.20 23.59 -7.01
N PHE A 548 -0.39 23.78 -5.97
CA PHE A 548 0.07 25.12 -5.59
C PHE A 548 1.35 25.02 -4.78
N GLY A 549 2.12 26.10 -4.77
CA GLY A 549 3.29 26.22 -3.92
C GLY A 549 4.34 25.16 -4.24
N ASN A 550 4.49 24.74 -5.50
CA ASN A 550 5.58 23.88 -5.95
C ASN A 550 6.79 24.76 -6.37
N ALA A 551 7.74 24.21 -7.13
CA ALA A 551 8.95 24.87 -7.62
C ALA A 551 9.78 25.52 -6.50
N LYS A 552 9.91 24.84 -5.36
CA LYS A 552 10.57 25.40 -4.16
C LYS A 552 12.09 25.43 -4.23
N ALA A 553 12.72 24.66 -5.10
CA ALA A 553 14.18 24.61 -5.21
C ALA A 553 14.72 24.53 -6.64
N PHE A 554 13.91 24.08 -7.60
CA PHE A 554 14.26 23.96 -9.00
C PHE A 554 13.29 24.75 -9.87
N ALA A 555 13.75 25.18 -11.05
CA ALA A 555 12.89 25.77 -12.05
C ALA A 555 11.79 24.77 -12.45
N GLY A 556 10.54 25.23 -12.40
CA GLY A 556 9.36 24.45 -12.71
C GLY A 556 8.10 25.23 -12.40
N ILE A 557 6.96 24.60 -12.64
CA ILE A 557 5.62 25.17 -12.49
C ILE A 557 4.67 24.17 -11.84
N ASP A 558 3.46 24.60 -11.48
CA ASP A 558 2.51 23.70 -10.82
C ASP A 558 2.03 22.59 -11.76
N ILE A 559 1.64 22.90 -13.00
CA ILE A 559 1.31 21.88 -14.00
C ILE A 559 2.12 22.11 -15.26
N ASP A 560 3.02 21.18 -15.55
CA ASP A 560 3.92 21.14 -16.71
C ASP A 560 3.44 20.07 -17.68
N LEU A 561 2.94 20.46 -18.85
CA LEU A 561 2.46 19.58 -19.92
C LEU A 561 3.47 19.45 -21.08
N GLU A 562 4.72 19.31 -20.69
CA GLU A 562 5.93 19.12 -21.46
C GLU A 562 6.30 20.03 -22.62
N HIS A 563 7.61 20.26 -22.55
CA HIS A 563 8.59 20.97 -23.35
C HIS A 563 9.85 20.04 -23.41
N PRO A 564 10.84 20.19 -24.31
CA PRO A 564 12.06 19.36 -24.33
C PRO A 564 12.75 19.15 -22.96
N GLU A 565 13.39 17.98 -22.78
CA GLU A 565 14.05 17.55 -21.53
C GLU A 565 15.05 18.61 -21.03
N ASN A 566 14.93 19.04 -19.76
CA ASN A 566 15.82 20.01 -19.10
C ASN A 566 15.86 21.44 -19.69
N ALA A 567 14.88 21.87 -20.48
CA ALA A 567 14.85 23.25 -20.98
C ALA A 567 14.17 24.22 -19.97
N ALA A 568 14.56 25.49 -20.01
CA ALA A 568 14.06 26.52 -19.10
C ALA A 568 12.67 27.03 -19.55
N ASP A 569 11.72 27.11 -18.63
CA ASP A 569 10.35 27.52 -18.92
C ASP A 569 10.29 29.02 -19.30
N GLY A 570 10.05 29.29 -20.58
CA GLY A 570 9.66 30.61 -21.11
C GLY A 570 8.17 30.66 -21.46
N PRO A 571 7.59 31.85 -21.74
CA PRO A 571 6.23 31.96 -22.26
C PRO A 571 6.08 31.13 -23.54
N HIS A 572 5.28 30.07 -23.48
CA HIS A 572 5.02 29.19 -24.63
C HIS A 572 4.36 29.99 -25.76
N SER A 573 5.10 30.20 -26.85
CA SER A 573 4.57 30.77 -28.10
C SER A 573 4.26 29.64 -29.08
N GLU A 574 3.44 28.65 -28.72
CA GLU A 574 3.59 27.35 -29.39
C GLU A 574 2.30 26.76 -29.97
N ILE A 575 2.30 26.75 -31.31
CA ILE A 575 1.93 25.60 -32.14
C ILE A 575 3.27 24.93 -32.51
N PRO A 576 3.55 23.72 -32.00
CA PRO A 576 3.71 22.57 -32.88
C PRO A 576 2.85 21.36 -32.44
N ALA A 577 2.46 20.54 -33.42
CA ALA A 577 1.46 19.45 -33.34
C ALA A 577 1.70 18.30 -32.31
N ASN A 578 2.74 18.37 -31.48
CA ASN A 578 3.22 17.26 -30.64
C ASN A 578 3.06 17.47 -29.11
N TYR A 579 2.42 18.56 -28.66
CA TYR A 579 2.19 18.84 -27.23
C TYR A 579 1.16 17.90 -26.58
N ALA A 580 1.37 17.54 -25.31
CA ALA A 580 0.49 16.63 -24.57
C ALA A 580 -0.98 17.10 -24.48
N ASN A 581 -1.22 18.41 -24.61
CA ASN A 581 -2.55 19.02 -24.64
C ASN A 581 -3.11 19.30 -26.06
N ARG A 582 -2.44 18.83 -27.13
CA ARG A 582 -2.84 18.96 -28.56
C ARG A 582 -3.27 20.39 -28.94
N ASP A 583 -2.34 21.35 -28.83
CA ASP A 583 -2.53 22.74 -29.26
C ASP A 583 -3.64 23.51 -28.49
N GLN A 584 -4.05 23.02 -27.32
CA GLN A 584 -4.78 23.84 -26.36
C GLN A 584 -3.82 24.86 -25.73
N ALA A 585 -4.12 26.14 -25.87
CA ALA A 585 -3.39 27.17 -25.14
C ALA A 585 -3.83 27.21 -23.66
N PRO A 586 -2.95 27.66 -22.74
CA PRO A 586 -3.37 27.95 -21.39
C PRO A 586 -4.60 28.88 -21.38
N PRO A 587 -5.62 28.59 -20.57
CA PRO A 587 -6.80 29.45 -20.51
C PRO A 587 -6.40 30.83 -19.95
N GLN A 588 -7.06 31.91 -20.36
CA GLN A 588 -6.72 33.28 -19.94
C GLN A 588 -7.89 33.96 -19.22
N ILE A 589 -7.63 34.44 -17.99
CA ILE A 589 -8.56 35.30 -17.27
C ILE A 589 -8.32 36.73 -17.76
N CYS A 590 -9.34 37.33 -18.35
CA CYS A 590 -9.28 38.70 -18.87
C CYS A 590 -9.23 39.70 -17.71
N ALA A 591 -8.15 40.47 -17.61
CA ALA A 591 -8.00 41.48 -16.56
C ALA A 591 -7.19 42.70 -17.00
N GLY A 592 -7.74 43.89 -16.72
CA GLY A 592 -7.04 45.17 -16.94
C GLY A 592 -7.07 45.66 -18.40
N ASN A 593 -6.16 46.57 -18.75
CA ASN A 593 -6.04 47.16 -20.09
C ASN A 593 -5.37 46.19 -21.08
N GLU A 594 -5.83 44.95 -21.20
CA GLU A 594 -5.34 44.07 -22.27
C GLU A 594 -5.73 44.69 -23.63
N VAL A 595 -4.72 45.20 -24.33
CA VAL A 595 -4.84 46.20 -25.40
C VAL A 595 -5.24 45.58 -26.76
N SER A 596 -5.50 44.28 -26.83
CA SER A 596 -5.84 43.58 -28.08
C SER A 596 -6.53 42.23 -27.86
N GLY A 597 -7.15 41.69 -28.91
CA GLY A 597 -7.76 40.35 -28.89
C GLY A 597 -9.11 40.26 -28.18
N VAL A 598 -9.48 39.04 -27.77
CA VAL A 598 -10.80 38.70 -27.19
C VAL A 598 -11.04 39.35 -25.82
N CYS A 599 -9.99 39.60 -25.05
CA CYS A 599 -10.07 40.23 -23.74
C CYS A 599 -10.13 41.78 -23.77
N ALA A 600 -10.11 42.39 -24.96
CA ALA A 600 -10.17 43.84 -25.10
C ALA A 600 -11.43 44.43 -24.43
N GLY A 601 -11.23 45.49 -23.65
CA GLY A 601 -12.30 46.19 -22.92
C GLY A 601 -12.84 45.45 -21.69
N SER A 602 -12.19 44.37 -21.23
CA SER A 602 -12.54 43.69 -19.99
C SER A 602 -12.20 44.54 -18.75
N SER A 603 -12.94 44.32 -17.67
CA SER A 603 -12.67 44.92 -16.36
C SER A 603 -12.09 43.87 -15.42
N PRO A 604 -11.21 44.26 -14.46
CA PRO A 604 -10.73 43.33 -13.44
C PRO A 604 -11.87 42.70 -12.64
N PRO A 605 -11.66 41.52 -12.04
CA PRO A 605 -12.65 40.89 -11.18
C PRO A 605 -13.00 41.81 -9.99
N THR A 606 -14.28 42.03 -9.78
CA THR A 606 -14.81 42.83 -8.65
C THR A 606 -15.45 41.89 -7.62
N SER A 607 -15.42 42.27 -6.34
CA SER A 607 -15.94 41.46 -5.22
C SER A 607 -17.00 42.18 -4.37
N ASP A 608 -17.97 42.83 -5.03
CA ASP A 608 -19.11 43.46 -4.34
C ASP A 608 -20.21 42.41 -4.10
N GLY A 609 -20.07 41.62 -3.03
CA GLY A 609 -21.00 40.55 -2.66
C GLY A 609 -20.95 39.27 -3.53
N SER A 610 -20.48 39.37 -4.78
CA SER A 610 -20.20 38.23 -5.68
C SER A 610 -18.92 38.49 -6.49
N LEU A 611 -18.17 37.44 -6.82
CA LEU A 611 -17.02 37.52 -7.71
C LEU A 611 -17.48 37.29 -9.15
N SER A 612 -17.30 38.26 -10.03
CA SER A 612 -17.52 38.10 -11.47
C SER A 612 -16.22 38.35 -12.24
N LEU A 613 -15.89 37.46 -13.17
CA LEU A 613 -14.70 37.57 -14.02
C LEU A 613 -15.01 37.14 -15.45
N GLN A 614 -14.23 37.69 -16.38
CA GLN A 614 -14.27 37.32 -17.80
C GLN A 614 -13.05 36.49 -18.16
N TRP A 615 -13.21 35.56 -19.08
CA TRP A 615 -12.13 34.66 -19.50
C TRP A 615 -12.31 34.17 -20.95
N THR A 616 -11.24 33.63 -21.53
CA THR A 616 -11.22 33.04 -22.86
C THR A 616 -10.26 31.84 -22.91
N ILE A 617 -10.37 31.01 -23.93
CA ILE A 617 -9.43 29.92 -24.25
C ILE A 617 -9.30 29.79 -25.78
N SER A 618 -8.17 29.27 -26.24
CA SER A 618 -7.94 28.87 -27.64
C SER A 618 -7.58 27.39 -27.69
N THR A 619 -8.19 26.66 -28.62
CA THR A 619 -8.17 25.18 -28.65
C THR A 619 -8.11 24.63 -30.08
N HIS A 620 -7.98 23.31 -30.23
CA HIS A 620 -7.85 22.59 -31.51
C HIS A 620 -9.12 22.51 -32.37
N GLY A 621 -10.25 23.08 -31.92
CA GLY A 621 -11.52 23.07 -32.64
C GLY A 621 -12.69 22.77 -31.72
N VAL A 622 -13.71 22.06 -32.21
CA VAL A 622 -14.91 21.75 -31.43
C VAL A 622 -14.61 20.67 -30.38
N ALA A 623 -14.70 21.06 -29.12
CA ALA A 623 -14.53 20.19 -27.96
C ALA A 623 -15.36 20.72 -26.77
N ASN A 624 -15.57 19.85 -25.78
CA ASN A 624 -16.22 20.18 -24.52
C ASN A 624 -15.14 20.36 -23.45
N PHE A 625 -15.08 21.53 -22.81
CA PHE A 625 -14.13 21.80 -21.75
C PHE A 625 -14.83 21.97 -20.40
N ARG A 626 -14.20 21.45 -19.36
CA ARG A 626 -14.45 21.85 -17.97
C ARG A 626 -13.44 22.91 -17.58
N MET A 627 -13.95 24.08 -17.23
CA MET A 627 -13.18 25.16 -16.63
C MET A 627 -13.31 25.06 -15.11
N GLU A 628 -12.21 25.03 -14.38
CA GLU A 628 -12.20 24.97 -12.92
C GLU A 628 -11.50 26.22 -12.38
N PHE A 629 -12.13 26.89 -11.42
CA PHE A 629 -11.67 28.18 -10.90
C PHE A 629 -11.23 28.03 -9.45
N PHE A 630 -10.04 28.51 -9.14
CA PHE A 630 -9.45 28.38 -7.82
C PHE A 630 -9.05 29.74 -7.26
N VAL A 631 -9.17 29.87 -5.95
CA VAL A 631 -8.60 30.99 -5.19
C VAL A 631 -7.30 30.56 -4.54
N ILE A 632 -6.28 31.41 -4.63
CA ILE A 632 -4.99 31.27 -3.96
C ILE A 632 -4.69 32.51 -3.08
N ASP A 633 -3.76 32.34 -2.15
CA ASP A 633 -3.35 33.34 -1.15
C ASP A 633 -2.08 34.12 -1.49
N ALA A 634 -1.51 33.93 -2.68
CA ALA A 634 -0.28 34.59 -3.12
C ALA A 634 -0.39 35.15 -4.55
N LEU A 635 0.62 35.93 -4.96
CA LEU A 635 0.70 36.53 -6.29
C LEU A 635 0.83 35.50 -7.41
N THR A 636 1.50 34.39 -7.12
CA THR A 636 1.73 33.29 -8.06
C THR A 636 1.31 31.99 -7.40
N THR A 637 1.02 30.97 -8.20
CA THR A 637 0.73 29.62 -7.69
C THR A 637 1.95 29.05 -6.98
N THR A 638 3.18 29.27 -7.48
CA THR A 638 4.46 28.93 -6.82
C THR A 638 4.63 29.56 -5.43
N GLY A 639 4.13 30.77 -5.22
CA GLY A 639 4.18 31.47 -3.93
C GLY A 639 3.09 31.06 -2.94
N ALA A 640 2.04 30.37 -3.40
CA ALA A 640 0.86 30.09 -2.60
C ALA A 640 1.11 29.05 -1.51
N THR A 641 0.37 29.18 -0.42
CA THR A 641 0.32 28.21 0.69
C THR A 641 -1.07 27.60 0.87
N SER A 642 -2.06 28.11 0.12
CA SER A 642 -3.40 27.53 0.07
C SER A 642 -4.02 27.70 -1.32
N MET A 643 -4.85 26.73 -1.70
CA MET A 643 -5.68 26.76 -2.89
C MET A 643 -7.06 26.16 -2.59
N THR A 644 -8.13 26.82 -3.02
CA THR A 644 -9.52 26.35 -2.84
C THR A 644 -10.29 26.46 -4.15
N LEU A 645 -11.09 25.43 -4.49
CA LEU A 645 -11.98 25.46 -5.65
C LEU A 645 -13.17 26.38 -5.37
N LEU A 646 -13.43 27.34 -6.26
CA LEU A 646 -14.58 28.23 -6.23
C LEU A 646 -15.79 27.65 -6.97
N GLY A 647 -15.54 26.97 -8.09
CA GLY A 647 -16.57 26.39 -8.93
C GLY A 647 -16.04 25.92 -10.27
N GLU A 648 -16.95 25.42 -11.10
CA GLU A 648 -16.65 24.96 -12.45
C GLU A 648 -17.67 25.52 -13.46
N GLN A 649 -17.25 25.62 -14.71
CA GLN A 649 -18.10 26.00 -15.84
C GLN A 649 -17.82 25.06 -17.01
N LEU A 650 -18.87 24.54 -17.64
CA LEU A 650 -18.75 23.75 -18.86
C LEU A 650 -18.90 24.66 -20.08
N VAL A 651 -18.03 24.49 -21.06
CA VAL A 651 -18.05 25.27 -22.30
C VAL A 651 -17.83 24.35 -23.50
N THR A 652 -18.42 24.72 -24.63
CA THR A 652 -18.09 24.11 -25.92
C THR A 652 -17.35 25.11 -26.78
N THR A 653 -16.41 24.64 -27.61
CA THR A 653 -15.65 25.49 -28.52
C THR A 653 -16.14 25.35 -29.96
N THR A 654 -15.89 26.38 -30.76
CA THR A 654 -16.22 26.42 -32.19
C THR A 654 -15.16 25.71 -33.02
N VAL A 655 -15.40 25.56 -34.33
CA VAL A 655 -14.38 25.08 -35.29
C VAL A 655 -13.11 25.94 -35.30
N ALA A 656 -13.20 27.20 -34.88
CA ALA A 656 -12.05 28.11 -34.76
C ALA A 656 -11.34 28.00 -33.39
N GLY A 657 -11.75 27.06 -32.52
CA GLY A 657 -11.11 26.83 -31.24
C GLY A 657 -11.48 27.82 -30.13
N THR A 658 -12.41 28.75 -30.37
CA THR A 658 -12.88 29.75 -29.40
C THR A 658 -14.17 29.30 -28.71
N PRO A 659 -14.50 29.80 -27.50
CA PRO A 659 -15.77 29.54 -26.85
C PRO A 659 -16.99 29.84 -27.73
N ALA A 660 -17.89 28.88 -27.84
CA ALA A 660 -19.14 29.02 -28.59
C ALA A 660 -20.10 29.97 -27.86
N ASN A 661 -20.93 30.67 -28.64
CA ASN A 661 -21.93 31.59 -28.07
C ASN A 661 -22.95 30.82 -27.21
N SER A 662 -23.21 31.32 -26.01
CA SER A 662 -24.17 30.78 -25.04
C SER A 662 -24.70 31.91 -24.15
N ALA A 663 -25.53 31.59 -23.15
CA ALA A 663 -25.96 32.59 -22.16
C ALA A 663 -24.78 33.19 -21.38
N ALA A 664 -23.68 32.45 -21.23
CA ALA A 664 -22.51 32.87 -20.47
C ALA A 664 -21.33 33.31 -21.35
N CYS A 665 -21.37 33.04 -22.66
CA CYS A 665 -20.26 33.29 -23.59
C CYS A 665 -20.72 34.05 -24.83
N SER A 666 -20.02 35.11 -25.21
CA SER A 666 -20.31 35.90 -26.41
C SER A 666 -19.02 36.36 -27.07
N GLY A 667 -18.89 36.11 -28.37
CA GLY A 667 -17.73 36.54 -29.16
C GLY A 667 -16.41 35.92 -28.71
N GLY A 668 -16.44 34.66 -28.25
CA GLY A 668 -15.27 33.96 -27.72
C GLY A 668 -14.90 34.32 -26.27
N ARG A 669 -15.61 35.25 -25.62
CA ARG A 669 -15.38 35.63 -24.23
C ARG A 669 -16.51 35.11 -23.34
N CYS A 670 -16.15 34.47 -22.24
CA CYS A 670 -17.10 33.94 -21.26
C CYS A 670 -17.08 34.74 -19.95
N THR A 671 -18.18 34.73 -19.22
CA THR A 671 -18.30 35.29 -17.86
C THR A 671 -18.58 34.15 -16.88
N ALA A 672 -17.87 34.16 -15.76
CA ALA A 672 -18.10 33.26 -14.63
C ALA A 672 -18.40 34.07 -13.37
N THR A 673 -19.38 33.63 -12.58
CA THR A 673 -19.80 34.28 -11.34
C THR A 673 -19.79 33.29 -10.18
N PHE A 674 -19.18 33.67 -9.07
CA PHE A 674 -19.02 32.86 -7.86
C PHE A 674 -19.43 33.64 -6.61
N GLY A 675 -19.43 32.95 -5.45
CA GLY A 675 -19.58 33.59 -4.15
C GLY A 675 -18.47 34.62 -3.88
N SER A 676 -18.69 35.47 -2.88
CA SER A 676 -17.73 36.52 -2.50
C SER A 676 -16.35 35.93 -2.16
N VAL A 677 -15.30 36.50 -2.73
CA VAL A 677 -13.91 36.20 -2.38
C VAL A 677 -13.31 37.41 -1.69
N ALA A 678 -12.59 37.18 -0.60
CA ALA A 678 -11.97 38.26 0.17
C ALA A 678 -10.98 39.07 -0.69
N PRO A 679 -10.89 40.40 -0.50
CA PRO A 679 -9.87 41.23 -1.15
C PRO A 679 -8.45 40.71 -0.85
N GLY A 680 -7.53 40.92 -1.80
CA GLY A 680 -6.14 40.48 -1.67
C GLY A 680 -5.88 39.01 -2.06
N ARG A 681 -6.92 38.27 -2.45
CA ARG A 681 -6.78 36.93 -3.03
C ARG A 681 -6.55 36.98 -4.54
N ARG A 682 -5.97 35.93 -5.10
CA ARG A 682 -5.82 35.75 -6.56
C ARG A 682 -6.66 34.59 -7.05
N ILE A 683 -7.12 34.70 -8.30
CA ILE A 683 -7.85 33.66 -9.00
C ILE A 683 -6.95 33.06 -10.07
N VAL A 684 -6.95 31.74 -10.17
CA VAL A 684 -6.39 30.98 -11.29
C VAL A 684 -7.46 30.04 -11.82
N MET A 685 -7.34 29.63 -13.06
CA MET A 685 -8.23 28.63 -13.64
C MET A 685 -7.46 27.57 -14.42
N THR A 686 -8.09 26.42 -14.56
CA THR A 686 -7.63 25.32 -15.39
C THR A 686 -8.72 24.98 -16.41
N ALA A 687 -8.32 24.46 -17.57
CA ALA A 687 -9.23 24.03 -18.63
C ALA A 687 -8.94 22.57 -19.02
N THR A 688 -9.89 21.68 -18.79
CA THR A 688 -9.73 20.24 -19.06
C THR A 688 -10.65 19.84 -20.21
N ASP A 689 -10.11 19.24 -21.26
CA ASP A 689 -10.94 18.65 -22.31
C ASP A 689 -11.69 17.46 -21.72
N ILE A 690 -13.01 17.50 -21.73
CA ILE A 690 -13.87 16.41 -21.26
C ILE A 690 -14.73 15.86 -22.40
N THR A 691 -14.30 16.10 -23.65
CA THR A 691 -14.96 15.55 -24.83
C THR A 691 -15.00 14.03 -24.71
N PRO A 692 -16.20 13.42 -24.68
CA PRO A 692 -16.30 11.97 -24.65
C PRO A 692 -15.61 11.38 -25.87
N LEU A 693 -14.73 10.42 -25.64
CA LEU A 693 -14.14 9.64 -26.72
C LEU A 693 -15.19 8.58 -27.14
N THR A 694 -15.47 8.45 -28.44
CA THR A 694 -16.40 7.43 -29.00
C THR A 694 -15.66 6.36 -29.81
N ASP A 695 -16.12 5.10 -29.78
CA ASP A 695 -15.49 3.87 -30.34
C ASP A 695 -15.23 3.85 -31.87
N THR A 696 -15.36 5.00 -32.53
CA THR A 696 -14.94 5.19 -33.91
C THR A 696 -14.12 6.46 -33.95
N PRO A 697 -12.79 6.39 -34.13
CA PRO A 697 -12.08 7.53 -34.68
C PRO A 697 -12.73 7.75 -36.05
N ALA A 698 -13.44 8.87 -36.22
CA ALA A 698 -14.03 9.19 -37.51
C ALA A 698 -12.92 9.04 -38.56
N GLY A 699 -13.15 8.22 -39.60
CA GLY A 699 -12.16 7.95 -40.64
C GLY A 699 -11.76 9.17 -41.50
N GLY A 700 -11.85 10.38 -40.96
CA GLY A 700 -11.30 11.61 -41.49
C GLY A 700 -10.08 12.03 -40.69
N GLY A 701 -9.18 12.80 -41.30
CA GLY A 701 -7.95 13.32 -40.68
C GLY A 701 -8.18 14.36 -39.57
N GLY A 702 -9.10 14.11 -38.64
CA GLY A 702 -9.32 14.89 -37.42
C GLY A 702 -8.43 14.41 -36.27
N TRP A 703 -8.29 15.24 -35.23
CA TRP A 703 -7.36 15.01 -34.12
C TRP A 703 -7.64 13.73 -33.30
N GLN A 704 -8.90 13.25 -33.25
CA GLN A 704 -9.29 12.04 -32.51
C GLN A 704 -8.67 10.76 -33.09
N ALA A 705 -8.35 10.74 -34.40
CA ALA A 705 -7.78 9.59 -35.08
C ALA A 705 -6.33 9.28 -34.65
N MET A 706 -5.69 10.19 -33.92
CA MET A 706 -4.29 10.09 -33.48
C MET A 706 -4.12 9.69 -32.00
N LEU A 707 -5.22 9.42 -31.28
CA LEU A 707 -5.16 8.98 -29.87
C LEU A 707 -4.82 7.49 -29.79
N LYS A 708 -3.95 7.08 -28.85
CA LYS A 708 -3.60 5.65 -28.61
C LYS A 708 -4.32 5.00 -27.42
N CYS A 709 -5.29 5.70 -26.82
CA CYS A 709 -6.23 5.09 -25.87
C CYS A 709 -7.18 4.07 -26.55
N PHE A 710 -7.02 3.88 -27.86
CA PHE A 710 -7.64 2.82 -28.63
C PHE A 710 -6.75 1.57 -28.61
N ALA A 711 -7.32 0.40 -28.34
CA ALA A 711 -6.61 -0.88 -28.29
C ALA A 711 -6.09 -1.26 -29.69
N GLY A 712 -4.83 -0.90 -30.00
CA GLY A 712 -4.20 -1.15 -31.31
C GLY A 712 -4.90 -0.40 -32.45
N ASN A 713 -4.45 -0.60 -33.69
CA ASN A 713 -5.00 0.02 -34.91
C ASN A 713 -6.48 -0.32 -35.23
N ASN A 714 -7.24 -0.86 -34.27
CA ASN A 714 -8.59 -1.39 -34.44
C ASN A 714 -9.70 -0.45 -33.92
N GLY A 715 -9.35 0.72 -33.38
CA GLY A 715 -10.35 1.77 -33.08
C GLY A 715 -11.28 1.54 -31.89
N ILE A 716 -10.98 0.61 -30.97
CA ILE A 716 -11.79 0.36 -29.74
C ILE A 716 -11.24 1.15 -28.55
N ILE A 717 -12.06 1.99 -27.89
CA ILE A 717 -11.64 2.76 -26.71
C ILE A 717 -11.57 1.85 -25.48
N LEU A 718 -10.48 1.95 -24.72
CA LEU A 718 -10.46 1.31 -23.40
C LEU A 718 -11.51 1.98 -22.50
N ALA A 719 -12.35 1.23 -21.79
CA ALA A 719 -13.40 1.79 -20.92
C ALA A 719 -12.89 2.84 -19.91
N ALA A 720 -11.60 2.84 -19.58
CA ALA A 720 -10.95 3.84 -18.73
C ALA A 720 -10.70 5.20 -19.43
N CYS A 721 -10.61 5.23 -20.77
CA CYS A 721 -10.36 6.40 -21.60
C CYS A 721 -11.67 7.15 -21.92
N THR A 722 -12.29 7.73 -20.89
CA THR A 722 -13.62 8.36 -21.04
C THR A 722 -13.59 9.76 -21.66
N ALA A 723 -12.42 10.41 -21.71
CA ALA A 723 -12.26 11.79 -22.21
C ALA A 723 -10.86 12.06 -22.80
N ASN A 724 -10.75 13.13 -23.59
CA ASN A 724 -9.47 13.66 -24.09
C ASN A 724 -8.69 14.46 -23.00
N ASN A 725 -7.42 14.79 -23.27
CA ASN A 725 -6.34 15.29 -22.40
C ASN A 725 -6.53 16.67 -21.70
N THR A 726 -5.44 17.37 -21.36
CA THR A 726 -4.94 17.67 -20.00
C THR A 726 -5.01 19.17 -19.75
N SER A 727 -4.90 19.60 -18.49
CA SER A 727 -5.17 20.97 -18.07
C SER A 727 -3.92 21.77 -17.71
N GLU A 728 -3.80 23.02 -18.16
CA GLU A 728 -2.79 24.00 -17.71
C GLU A 728 -3.43 25.12 -16.89
N TYR A 729 -2.62 25.79 -16.07
CA TYR A 729 -3.06 26.97 -15.33
C TYR A 729 -3.07 28.23 -16.20
N SER A 730 -4.04 29.09 -15.91
CA SER A 730 -4.09 30.46 -16.42
C SER A 730 -3.09 31.39 -15.74
N ASN A 731 -3.06 32.64 -16.21
CA ASN A 731 -2.57 33.77 -15.42
C ASN A 731 -3.29 33.88 -14.05
N ALA A 732 -2.58 34.40 -13.05
CA ALA A 732 -3.14 34.72 -11.74
C ALA A 732 -3.67 36.16 -11.69
N VAL A 733 -4.93 36.35 -11.33
CA VAL A 733 -5.61 37.66 -11.37
C VAL A 733 -6.11 38.07 -9.99
N GLY A 734 -5.91 39.34 -9.62
CA GLY A 734 -6.35 39.88 -8.33
C GLY A 734 -7.85 40.11 -8.24
N VAL A 735 -8.42 39.75 -7.08
CA VAL A 735 -9.77 40.17 -6.70
C VAL A 735 -9.70 41.59 -6.14
N VAL A 736 -10.30 42.54 -6.86
CA VAL A 736 -10.27 43.95 -6.47
C VAL A 736 -11.34 44.23 -5.40
N GLY A 737 -10.89 44.85 -4.31
CA GLY A 737 -11.71 45.67 -3.42
C GLY A 737 -11.01 47.02 -3.26
N ASN A 738 -11.44 48.05 -4.01
CA ASN A 738 -10.85 49.39 -4.05
C ASN A 738 -9.33 49.53 -4.37
N ASP A 739 -8.60 48.45 -4.65
CA ASP A 739 -7.19 48.51 -5.08
C ASP A 739 -7.02 48.64 -6.61
N ARG A 740 -6.15 49.56 -7.05
CA ARG A 740 -5.84 49.78 -8.47
C ARG A 740 -4.91 48.67 -9.01
N VAL A 741 -5.30 48.06 -10.13
CA VAL A 741 -4.51 47.11 -10.90
C VAL A 741 -3.38 47.83 -11.65
N PHE A 742 -2.14 47.32 -11.61
CA PHE A 742 -1.09 47.71 -12.55
C PHE A 742 -0.33 46.51 -13.14
N LYS A 743 -0.12 46.67 -14.47
CA LYS A 743 0.86 46.18 -15.46
C LYS A 743 1.28 44.70 -15.53
N SER A 744 1.02 44.17 -16.74
CA SER A 744 1.58 43.00 -17.43
C SER A 744 1.44 41.64 -16.73
N GLY A 745 0.48 40.85 -17.22
CA GLY A 745 0.52 39.40 -17.10
C GLY A 745 1.83 38.86 -17.69
N PHE A 746 2.32 37.78 -17.09
CA PHE A 746 3.68 37.23 -17.19
C PHE A 746 4.73 37.96 -16.35
N GLU A 747 4.95 37.46 -15.13
CA GLU A 747 6.28 37.49 -14.54
C GLU A 747 6.75 36.03 -14.41
N ALA A 748 7.57 35.62 -15.38
CA ALA A 748 8.56 34.56 -15.18
C ALA A 748 9.55 35.03 -14.07
N PRO A 749 10.29 34.12 -13.41
CA PRO A 749 10.74 34.21 -12.01
C PRO A 749 11.34 35.54 -11.54
#